data_AF-A0A8C7P9L7-F1
#
_entry.id   AF-A0A8C7P9L7-F1
#
_cell.length_a   1.000
_cell.length_b   1.000
_cell.length_c   1.000
_cell.angle_alpha   90.00
_cell.angle_beta   90.00
_cell.angle_gamma   90.00
#
_symmetry.space_group_name_H-M   'P 1'
#
loop_
_entity.id
_entity.type
_entity.pdbx_description
1 polymer ?
#
loop_
_entity_poly.entity_id
_entity_poly.type
_entity_poly.pdbx_seq_one_letter_code
_entity_poly.pdbx_strand_id
1 'polypeptide(L)'
;MMRIAVIGQSVFGLEVYKELRKEGHTIVGVFTIPDKDGKADPLGAEAEKDGVNVFKFPRWRLKGKGIPEVVQVYKATGAELNVMPFCSQFIPMEVIDHPAHGSIIYHPSLLPRHRGASAINWTLIHGDKKGGFTVFWADDGLDTGPILLQRECDVEPDDTVNTIYKRFLFPEGVKGTVDAVRLIAAGNAPKIVQPEEGATYEGIQKKDNAKIDWNQSAQVLHNWIRGNDKVPGAWAEVDGQLLVKNLQFEDGKMIAAARYFSSGSCASVELTEEEKAFAEQMRGVWKSILTNVDAIEDSTDFFKSGAASMDVVRLVEEVKLRASGCQLQNEDVYMNTTFQDFIQMCVRKLRGEDDEEELVVDYVEKNINNMTIRMPHQLFINGEFVDAEGGKTYKTINPTDGTAICDVSLAQASDVDRAVAAAKEAFEEGEWGKINPRDRGRLLYKLADLMEEHQEELATIESMDSGAVYTLALKTHVGMSIQTFRYFAGWCDKIQGCTIPINQARPNRNLTFTKKEPIGVCAIVIPWNYPLMMLAWKTAACLAAGNTVVLKPAQVTPLTAMKFAELAARAGFPKGVINILPGSGALVGQRLSDHPDVRKLGFTGSTEIGKHIMKSCAVSNVKKVSLELGGKSPLIIFSDCDMDKAVRMGLSAVFFNKGENCIAAGRLFVEENIHDQYVKRVVEEVKKMKIGDPLDRSTDHGPQNHKAHLDKLVEYCQTGVREGATLVCGGKQVSRPGFFFEPTIFTDVQDHMFIAIEESFGPVMILSKFKSGDVDEVLRRANATEYGLASGVFTRDISKALYVSEKLNAGTVFVNTYNKTDVAAPFGGFKQSGFGKDLALGSV
;
A
#
# COMPACT_ATOMS: atom_id res chain seq x y z
N MET A 1 -31.98 46.14 4.38
CA MET A 1 -32.07 44.82 5.05
C MET A 1 -33.50 44.32 4.92
N MET A 2 -33.69 43.04 4.62
CA MET A 2 -35.00 42.43 4.39
C MET A 2 -35.22 41.27 5.36
N ARG A 3 -36.49 40.97 5.66
CA ARG A 3 -36.91 39.76 6.36
C ARG A 3 -37.08 38.61 5.36
N ILE A 4 -36.18 37.64 5.37
CA ILE A 4 -36.11 36.59 4.35
C ILE A 4 -36.54 35.24 4.92
N ALA A 5 -37.40 34.53 4.20
CA ALA A 5 -37.60 33.09 4.40
C ALA A 5 -36.73 32.31 3.40
N VAL A 6 -35.94 31.36 3.90
CA VAL A 6 -35.11 30.48 3.06
C VAL A 6 -35.83 29.14 2.92
N ILE A 7 -36.22 28.79 1.69
CA ILE A 7 -36.94 27.55 1.40
C ILE A 7 -36.04 26.66 0.54
N GLY A 8 -35.40 25.68 1.14
CA GLY A 8 -34.47 24.82 0.44
C GLY A 8 -33.80 23.77 1.32
N GLN A 9 -32.76 23.14 0.81
CA GLN A 9 -32.03 22.06 1.49
C GLN A 9 -30.59 21.99 0.99
N SER A 10 -29.82 21.03 1.49
CA SER A 10 -28.43 20.72 1.14
C SER A 10 -27.41 21.80 1.55
N VAL A 11 -26.13 21.48 1.31
CA VAL A 11 -25.02 22.41 1.54
C VAL A 11 -25.16 23.69 0.70
N PHE A 12 -25.81 23.64 -0.47
CA PHE A 12 -26.02 24.84 -1.29
C PHE A 12 -26.96 25.83 -0.58
N GLY A 13 -28.07 25.35 -0.02
CA GLY A 13 -28.99 26.18 0.76
C GLY A 13 -28.33 26.76 2.02
N LEU A 14 -27.50 25.96 2.69
CA LEU A 14 -26.71 26.38 3.85
C LEU A 14 -25.77 27.56 3.52
N GLU A 15 -25.03 27.50 2.43
CA GLU A 15 -24.07 28.57 2.08
C GLU A 15 -24.79 29.85 1.64
N VAL A 16 -25.93 29.76 0.93
CA VAL A 16 -26.77 30.93 0.66
C VAL A 16 -27.30 31.55 1.95
N TYR A 17 -27.79 30.74 2.88
CA TYR A 17 -28.27 31.19 4.20
C TYR A 17 -27.18 31.95 4.97
N LYS A 18 -25.95 31.42 5.02
CA LYS A 18 -24.82 32.08 5.70
C LYS A 18 -24.47 33.43 5.08
N GLU A 19 -24.38 33.51 3.75
CA GLU A 19 -24.03 34.77 3.08
C GLU A 19 -25.15 35.82 3.22
N LEU A 20 -26.43 35.43 3.18
CA LEU A 20 -27.54 36.36 3.45
C LEU A 20 -27.49 36.94 4.88
N ARG A 21 -27.17 36.12 5.88
CA ARG A 21 -26.99 36.61 7.27
C ARG A 21 -25.77 37.52 7.40
N LYS A 22 -24.67 37.18 6.73
CA LYS A 22 -23.45 37.98 6.71
C LYS A 22 -23.67 39.35 6.07
N GLU A 23 -24.59 39.47 5.12
CA GLU A 23 -25.03 40.75 4.55
C GLU A 23 -26.01 41.53 5.44
N GLY A 24 -26.37 40.99 6.61
CA GLY A 24 -27.22 41.65 7.60
C GLY A 24 -28.72 41.53 7.32
N HIS A 25 -29.14 40.61 6.45
CA HIS A 25 -30.56 40.25 6.33
C HIS A 25 -31.04 39.43 7.53
N THR A 26 -32.31 39.61 7.90
CA THR A 26 -32.93 38.86 8.99
C THR A 26 -33.60 37.62 8.42
N ILE A 27 -33.15 36.42 8.79
CA ILE A 27 -33.81 35.18 8.38
C ILE A 27 -34.95 34.89 9.34
N VAL A 28 -36.20 34.93 8.85
CA VAL A 28 -37.42 34.78 9.68
C VAL A 28 -37.94 33.35 9.75
N GLY A 29 -37.41 32.47 8.90
CA GLY A 29 -37.72 31.06 8.92
C GLY A 29 -36.90 30.31 7.88
N VAL A 30 -36.51 29.08 8.20
CA VAL A 30 -35.86 28.15 7.29
C VAL A 30 -36.79 26.96 7.09
N PHE A 31 -37.09 26.65 5.83
CA PHE A 31 -38.02 25.58 5.49
C PHE A 31 -37.29 24.50 4.69
N THR A 32 -37.15 23.31 5.27
CA THR A 32 -36.44 22.18 4.67
C THR A 32 -37.36 20.96 4.53
N ILE A 33 -36.88 19.92 3.86
CA ILE A 33 -37.53 18.59 3.91
C ILE A 33 -37.44 17.98 5.32
N PRO A 34 -38.31 17.01 5.65
CA PRO A 34 -38.17 16.18 6.86
C PRO A 34 -36.81 15.47 6.92
N ASP A 35 -36.35 15.22 8.15
CA ASP A 35 -35.11 14.50 8.40
C ASP A 35 -35.21 13.08 7.83
N LYS A 36 -34.14 12.64 7.17
CA LYS A 36 -34.02 11.29 6.60
C LYS A 36 -33.06 10.50 7.48
N ASP A 37 -33.48 9.33 7.94
CA ASP A 37 -32.67 8.41 8.76
C ASP A 37 -32.12 9.07 10.04
N GLY A 38 -32.92 9.93 10.67
CA GLY A 38 -32.55 10.68 11.88
C GLY A 38 -31.48 11.76 11.68
N LYS A 39 -31.07 12.03 10.43
CA LYS A 39 -30.09 13.06 10.10
C LYS A 39 -30.78 14.32 9.58
N ALA A 40 -30.55 15.43 10.28
CA ALA A 40 -31.03 16.73 9.85
C ALA A 40 -30.32 17.22 8.58
N ASP A 41 -31.06 17.93 7.73
CA ASP A 41 -30.48 18.63 6.58
C ASP A 41 -29.45 19.68 7.05
N PRO A 42 -28.29 19.83 6.37
CA PRO A 42 -27.25 20.78 6.79
C PRO A 42 -27.71 22.22 6.96
N LEU A 43 -28.66 22.71 6.14
CA LEU A 43 -29.24 24.03 6.28
C LEU A 43 -30.11 24.11 7.55
N GLY A 44 -30.95 23.11 7.79
CA GLY A 44 -31.79 23.03 8.99
C GLY A 44 -30.96 22.98 10.28
N ALA A 45 -29.94 22.13 10.31
CA ALA A 45 -29.07 21.97 11.48
C ALA A 45 -28.32 23.26 11.87
N GLU A 46 -27.78 24.00 10.89
CA GLU A 46 -27.11 25.28 11.19
C GLU A 46 -28.11 26.37 11.59
N ALA A 47 -29.30 26.40 10.96
CA ALA A 47 -30.34 27.36 11.32
C ALA A 47 -30.87 27.16 12.75
N GLU A 48 -31.07 25.91 13.19
CA GLU A 48 -31.42 25.57 14.58
C GLU A 48 -30.35 26.03 15.57
N LYS A 49 -29.07 25.78 15.26
CA LYS A 49 -27.92 26.22 16.06
C LYS A 49 -27.84 27.75 16.17
N ASP A 50 -28.24 28.44 15.12
CA ASP A 50 -28.31 29.90 15.04
C ASP A 50 -29.55 30.51 15.73
N GLY A 51 -30.46 29.67 16.25
CA GLY A 51 -31.70 30.09 16.90
C GLY A 51 -32.79 30.56 15.93
N VAL A 52 -32.69 30.22 14.65
CA VAL A 52 -33.71 30.51 13.63
C VAL A 52 -34.71 29.36 13.60
N ASN A 53 -36.01 29.68 13.54
CA ASN A 53 -37.06 28.65 13.46
C ASN A 53 -36.94 27.83 12.18
N VAL A 54 -36.89 26.50 12.33
CA VAL A 54 -36.83 25.54 11.23
C VAL A 54 -38.15 24.79 11.11
N PHE A 55 -38.69 24.76 9.90
CA PHE A 55 -39.95 24.11 9.58
C PHE A 55 -39.73 22.98 8.59
N LYS A 56 -40.10 21.76 8.96
CA LYS A 56 -39.83 20.53 8.19
C LYS A 56 -41.13 19.92 7.66
N PHE A 57 -41.76 20.58 6.70
CA PHE A 57 -43.03 20.10 6.14
C PHE A 57 -42.80 18.97 5.12
N PRO A 58 -43.49 17.82 5.27
CA PRO A 58 -43.39 16.74 4.30
C PRO A 58 -43.95 17.12 2.93
N ARG A 59 -44.96 18.02 2.90
CA ARG A 59 -45.58 18.57 1.69
C ARG A 59 -46.12 19.98 1.95
N TRP A 60 -46.08 20.86 0.96
CA TRP A 60 -46.68 22.20 1.01
C TRP A 60 -48.11 22.26 0.43
N ARG A 61 -48.42 21.35 -0.50
CA ARG A 61 -49.67 21.35 -1.26
C ARG A 61 -50.21 19.95 -1.49
N LEU A 62 -51.55 19.84 -1.59
CA LEU A 62 -52.26 18.62 -1.98
C LEU A 62 -53.10 18.92 -3.22
N LYS A 63 -52.92 18.13 -4.28
CA LYS A 63 -53.61 18.32 -5.58
C LYS A 63 -53.51 19.76 -6.11
N GLY A 64 -52.33 20.37 -5.98
CA GLY A 64 -52.04 21.74 -6.44
C GLY A 64 -52.47 22.86 -5.49
N LYS A 65 -53.27 22.60 -4.46
CA LYS A 65 -53.72 23.61 -3.49
C LYS A 65 -52.87 23.60 -2.22
N GLY A 66 -52.53 24.78 -1.70
CA GLY A 66 -51.78 24.91 -0.44
C GLY A 66 -52.50 24.25 0.73
N ILE A 67 -51.76 23.57 1.60
CA ILE A 67 -52.31 23.00 2.84
C ILE A 67 -52.55 24.17 3.82
N PRO A 68 -53.81 24.45 4.23
CA PRO A 68 -54.15 25.66 4.98
C PRO A 68 -53.30 25.89 6.22
N GLU A 69 -53.02 24.85 7.00
CA GLU A 69 -52.22 24.93 8.22
C GLU A 69 -50.77 25.30 7.93
N VAL A 70 -50.17 24.70 6.89
CA VAL A 70 -48.79 24.97 6.45
C VAL A 70 -48.66 26.42 5.96
N VAL A 71 -49.63 26.88 5.16
CA VAL A 71 -49.67 28.26 4.65
C VAL A 71 -49.80 29.25 5.80
N GLN A 72 -50.63 28.97 6.81
CA GLN A 72 -50.78 29.83 7.98
C GLN A 72 -49.48 29.93 8.80
N VAL A 73 -48.80 28.80 9.04
CA VAL A 73 -47.52 28.79 9.75
C VAL A 73 -46.46 29.60 9.00
N TYR A 74 -46.39 29.45 7.67
CA TYR A 74 -45.49 30.26 6.86
C TYR A 74 -45.82 31.75 6.94
N LYS A 75 -47.09 32.15 6.79
CA LYS A 75 -47.52 33.56 6.85
C LYS A 75 -47.18 34.21 8.19
N ALA A 76 -47.23 33.44 9.28
CA ALA A 76 -46.88 33.92 10.62
C ALA A 76 -45.40 34.33 10.77
N THR A 77 -44.50 33.90 9.88
CA THR A 77 -43.08 34.31 9.91
C THR A 77 -42.88 35.79 9.53
N GLY A 78 -43.80 36.37 8.76
CA GLY A 78 -43.68 37.74 8.26
C GLY A 78 -42.50 37.92 7.30
N ALA A 79 -42.32 36.98 6.38
CA ALA A 79 -41.32 37.07 5.32
C ALA A 79 -41.69 38.18 4.31
N GLU A 80 -40.70 39.01 3.96
CA GLU A 80 -40.81 40.07 2.95
C GLU A 80 -40.26 39.62 1.59
N LEU A 81 -39.40 38.58 1.57
CA LEU A 81 -38.88 37.91 0.39
C LEU A 81 -38.69 36.41 0.69
N ASN A 82 -39.04 35.53 -0.27
CA ASN A 82 -38.60 34.14 -0.26
C ASN A 82 -37.36 33.96 -1.14
N VAL A 83 -36.37 33.24 -0.61
CA VAL A 83 -35.19 32.79 -1.36
C VAL A 83 -35.19 31.27 -1.40
N MET A 84 -35.25 30.71 -2.60
CA MET A 84 -35.35 29.27 -2.84
C MET A 84 -34.08 28.74 -3.53
N PRO A 85 -32.97 28.54 -2.77
CA PRO A 85 -31.68 28.20 -3.36
C PRO A 85 -31.58 26.76 -3.87
N PHE A 86 -32.33 25.83 -3.25
CA PHE A 86 -32.40 24.44 -3.68
C PHE A 86 -33.73 23.85 -3.19
N CYS A 87 -34.81 24.12 -3.92
CA CYS A 87 -36.15 23.69 -3.52
C CYS A 87 -36.56 22.40 -4.24
N SER A 88 -36.78 21.33 -3.47
CA SER A 88 -37.17 20.00 -3.97
C SER A 88 -38.68 19.77 -3.99
N GLN A 89 -39.46 20.70 -3.43
CA GLN A 89 -40.92 20.63 -3.35
C GLN A 89 -41.55 21.76 -4.15
N PHE A 90 -42.72 21.51 -4.74
CA PHE A 90 -43.48 22.59 -5.38
C PHE A 90 -44.20 23.42 -4.32
N ILE A 91 -43.95 24.72 -4.35
CA ILE A 91 -44.49 25.68 -3.39
C ILE A 91 -45.80 26.27 -3.95
N PRO A 92 -46.90 26.29 -3.16
CA PRO A 92 -48.17 26.81 -3.63
C PRO A 92 -48.12 28.34 -3.83
N MET A 93 -48.92 28.85 -4.77
CA MET A 93 -48.94 30.29 -5.10
C MET A 93 -49.29 31.17 -3.89
N GLU A 94 -50.08 30.67 -2.94
CA GLU A 94 -50.40 31.39 -1.70
C GLU A 94 -49.18 31.66 -0.79
N VAL A 95 -48.07 30.97 -1.03
CA VAL A 95 -46.76 31.17 -0.37
C VAL A 95 -45.83 31.97 -1.27
N ILE A 96 -45.79 31.67 -2.58
CA ILE A 96 -44.96 32.38 -3.57
C ILE A 96 -45.33 33.87 -3.69
N ASP A 97 -46.63 34.18 -3.72
CA ASP A 97 -47.14 35.55 -3.91
C ASP A 97 -47.28 36.34 -2.60
N HIS A 98 -47.05 35.71 -1.44
CA HIS A 98 -47.28 36.35 -0.15
C HIS A 98 -46.29 37.46 0.22
N PRO A 99 -44.95 37.29 0.04
CA PRO A 99 -44.00 38.32 0.41
C PRO A 99 -44.13 39.55 -0.49
N ALA A 100 -44.05 40.75 0.10
CA ALA A 100 -44.19 42.00 -0.63
C ALA A 100 -43.13 42.21 -1.73
N HIS A 101 -41.93 41.63 -1.57
CA HIS A 101 -40.86 41.65 -2.57
C HIS A 101 -40.83 40.40 -3.45
N GLY A 102 -41.83 39.52 -3.34
CA GLY A 102 -41.98 38.31 -4.15
C GLY A 102 -41.13 37.12 -3.67
N SER A 103 -40.93 36.17 -4.57
CA SER A 103 -40.16 34.94 -4.33
C SER A 103 -39.20 34.70 -5.49
N ILE A 104 -37.97 34.27 -5.18
CA ILE A 104 -36.97 33.90 -6.18
C ILE A 104 -36.46 32.48 -5.98
N ILE A 105 -36.09 31.84 -7.07
CA ILE A 105 -35.58 30.47 -7.10
C ILE A 105 -34.35 30.36 -8.00
N TYR A 106 -33.39 29.56 -7.54
CA TYR A 106 -32.19 29.19 -8.29
C TYR A 106 -32.44 27.88 -9.06
N HIS A 107 -32.03 27.83 -10.33
CA HIS A 107 -32.01 26.61 -11.12
C HIS A 107 -30.71 26.48 -11.93
N PRO A 108 -30.05 25.31 -11.95
CA PRO A 108 -28.77 25.11 -12.62
C PRO A 108 -28.93 24.86 -14.13
N SER A 109 -29.62 25.77 -14.82
CA SER A 109 -29.79 25.77 -16.28
C SER A 109 -29.57 27.16 -16.87
N LEU A 110 -29.08 27.20 -18.11
CA LEU A 110 -29.17 28.37 -18.98
C LEU A 110 -30.48 28.32 -19.76
N LEU A 111 -31.52 28.91 -19.18
CA LEU A 111 -32.84 28.98 -19.80
C LEU A 111 -32.77 29.76 -21.14
N PRO A 112 -33.49 29.31 -22.19
CA PRO A 112 -34.62 28.38 -22.13
C PRO A 112 -34.28 26.90 -22.35
N ARG A 113 -33.02 26.52 -22.62
CA ARG A 113 -32.65 25.11 -22.87
C ARG A 113 -32.59 24.30 -21.57
N HIS A 114 -32.81 23.01 -21.73
CA HIS A 114 -32.66 22.01 -20.67
C HIS A 114 -33.52 22.29 -19.44
N ARG A 115 -34.82 22.60 -19.65
CA ARG A 115 -35.76 22.82 -18.56
C ARG A 115 -36.01 21.53 -17.78
N GLY A 116 -36.14 21.64 -16.46
CA GLY A 116 -36.45 20.54 -15.55
C GLY A 116 -35.27 20.04 -14.70
N ALA A 117 -35.56 19.02 -13.88
CA ALA A 117 -34.72 18.61 -12.75
C ALA A 117 -33.33 18.01 -13.12
N SER A 118 -33.04 17.75 -14.39
CA SER A 118 -31.77 17.16 -14.87
C SER A 118 -31.02 18.06 -15.85
N ALA A 119 -31.21 19.38 -15.77
CA ALA A 119 -30.64 20.35 -16.69
C ALA A 119 -29.12 20.24 -16.90
N ILE A 120 -28.37 20.01 -15.82
CA ILE A 120 -26.91 19.85 -15.86
C ILE A 120 -26.55 18.62 -16.71
N ASN A 121 -27.22 17.49 -16.48
CA ASN A 121 -27.00 16.26 -17.22
C ASN A 121 -27.23 16.50 -18.72
N TRP A 122 -28.34 17.14 -19.07
CA TRP A 122 -28.70 17.37 -20.48
C TRP A 122 -27.77 18.34 -21.19
N THR A 123 -27.25 19.36 -20.48
CA THR A 123 -26.20 20.24 -20.99
C THR A 123 -24.97 19.44 -21.42
N LEU A 124 -24.53 18.48 -20.60
CA LEU A 124 -23.36 17.66 -20.90
C LEU A 124 -23.66 16.60 -21.97
N ILE A 125 -24.82 15.94 -21.90
CA ILE A 125 -25.26 14.90 -22.85
C ILE A 125 -25.38 15.45 -24.27
N HIS A 126 -25.96 16.64 -24.45
CA HIS A 126 -26.07 17.28 -25.75
C HIS A 126 -24.74 17.86 -26.27
N GLY A 127 -23.70 17.86 -25.43
CA GLY A 127 -22.40 18.41 -25.80
C GLY A 127 -22.39 19.93 -25.91
N ASP A 128 -23.31 20.61 -25.21
CA ASP A 128 -23.42 22.05 -25.20
C ASP A 128 -22.08 22.66 -24.74
N LYS A 129 -21.64 23.71 -25.44
CA LYS A 129 -20.36 24.39 -25.14
C LYS A 129 -20.48 25.39 -23.99
N LYS A 130 -21.71 25.75 -23.65
CA LYS A 130 -22.05 26.71 -22.59
C LYS A 130 -23.01 26.04 -21.62
N GLY A 131 -22.72 26.22 -20.34
CA GLY A 131 -23.56 25.78 -19.22
C GLY A 131 -23.66 26.91 -18.21
N GLY A 132 -24.53 26.78 -17.21
CA GLY A 132 -24.71 27.87 -16.25
C GLY A 132 -25.95 27.71 -15.41
N PHE A 133 -26.35 28.80 -14.78
CA PHE A 133 -27.51 28.84 -13.90
C PHE A 133 -28.33 30.10 -14.12
N THR A 134 -29.59 30.03 -13.70
CA THR A 134 -30.54 31.13 -13.72
C THR A 134 -31.19 31.28 -12.35
N VAL A 135 -31.30 32.53 -11.89
CA VAL A 135 -32.18 32.94 -10.80
C VAL A 135 -33.36 33.67 -11.42
N PHE A 136 -34.58 33.23 -11.11
CA PHE A 136 -35.80 33.78 -11.68
C PHE A 136 -36.85 33.99 -10.59
N TRP A 137 -37.84 34.80 -10.94
CA TRP A 137 -39.02 35.02 -10.12
C TRP A 137 -39.85 33.73 -10.09
N ALA A 138 -40.06 33.16 -8.91
CA ALA A 138 -40.75 31.90 -8.76
C ALA A 138 -42.23 32.02 -9.18
N ASP A 139 -42.75 30.96 -9.80
CA ASP A 139 -44.16 30.76 -10.15
C ASP A 139 -44.56 29.31 -9.80
N ASP A 140 -45.64 28.79 -10.40
CA ASP A 140 -46.14 27.43 -10.13
C ASP A 140 -45.23 26.32 -10.71
N GLY A 141 -44.24 26.69 -11.52
CA GLY A 141 -43.29 25.77 -12.16
C GLY A 141 -41.93 25.70 -11.48
N LEU A 142 -41.11 24.76 -11.94
CA LEU A 142 -39.74 24.59 -11.43
C LEU A 142 -38.80 25.66 -11.99
N ASP A 143 -39.00 26.07 -13.24
CA ASP A 143 -38.09 26.91 -14.02
C ASP A 143 -38.78 27.77 -15.10
N THR A 144 -40.05 28.13 -14.88
CA THR A 144 -40.89 28.81 -15.89
C THR A 144 -41.07 30.31 -15.68
N GLY A 145 -40.68 30.84 -14.52
CA GLY A 145 -40.91 32.25 -14.20
C GLY A 145 -39.91 33.25 -14.81
N PRO A 146 -40.19 34.56 -14.79
CA PRO A 146 -39.34 35.57 -15.42
C PRO A 146 -37.89 35.60 -14.90
N ILE A 147 -36.91 35.72 -15.80
CA ILE A 147 -35.47 35.75 -15.46
C ILE A 147 -35.14 37.04 -14.71
N LEU A 148 -34.42 36.88 -13.58
CA LEU A 148 -33.86 37.97 -12.80
C LEU A 148 -32.35 38.10 -13.06
N LEU A 149 -31.62 36.98 -13.00
CA LEU A 149 -30.17 36.93 -13.18
C LEU A 149 -29.77 35.62 -13.83
N GLN A 150 -28.81 35.65 -14.75
CA GLN A 150 -28.27 34.46 -15.40
C GLN A 150 -26.75 34.59 -15.51
N ARG A 151 -26.02 33.49 -15.29
CA ARG A 151 -24.56 33.43 -15.50
C ARG A 151 -24.19 32.16 -16.25
N GLU A 152 -23.26 32.30 -17.20
CA GLU A 152 -22.75 31.21 -18.02
C GLU A 152 -21.28 30.92 -17.74
N CYS A 153 -20.86 29.70 -18.07
CA CYS A 153 -19.47 29.24 -18.13
C CYS A 153 -19.26 28.37 -19.37
N ASP A 154 -18.00 28.20 -19.76
CA ASP A 154 -17.61 27.21 -20.76
C ASP A 154 -17.70 25.80 -20.18
N VAL A 155 -18.29 24.89 -20.94
CA VAL A 155 -18.30 23.45 -20.64
C VAL A 155 -17.04 22.84 -21.23
N GLU A 156 -16.15 22.36 -20.37
CA GLU A 156 -14.90 21.77 -20.81
C GLU A 156 -15.14 20.37 -21.42
N PRO A 157 -14.26 19.88 -22.31
CA PRO A 157 -14.43 18.58 -22.97
C PRO A 157 -14.63 17.41 -21.99
N ASP A 158 -14.01 17.49 -20.81
CA ASP A 158 -14.02 16.44 -19.78
C ASP A 158 -14.88 16.80 -18.55
N ASP A 159 -15.69 17.85 -18.63
CA ASP A 159 -16.60 18.19 -17.54
C ASP A 159 -17.67 17.10 -17.34
N THR A 160 -17.78 16.61 -16.11
CA THR A 160 -18.86 15.75 -15.62
C THR A 160 -19.89 16.56 -14.82
N VAL A 161 -21.05 15.96 -14.52
CA VAL A 161 -22.07 16.59 -13.66
C VAL A 161 -21.46 17.05 -12.33
N ASN A 162 -20.50 16.30 -11.78
CA ASN A 162 -19.82 16.65 -10.54
C ASN A 162 -18.87 17.83 -10.71
N THR A 163 -18.05 17.82 -11.77
CA THR A 163 -16.99 18.82 -11.95
C THR A 163 -17.58 20.19 -12.25
N ILE A 164 -18.53 20.30 -13.18
CA ILE A 164 -19.17 21.58 -13.51
C ILE A 164 -19.97 22.14 -12.32
N TYR A 165 -20.59 21.25 -11.53
CA TYR A 165 -21.30 21.64 -10.33
C TYR A 165 -20.34 22.23 -9.28
N LYS A 166 -19.26 21.54 -8.96
CA LYS A 166 -18.29 22.01 -7.95
C LYS A 166 -17.48 23.21 -8.42
N ARG A 167 -17.13 23.27 -9.71
CA ARG A 167 -16.27 24.30 -10.31
C ARG A 167 -16.99 25.63 -10.49
N PHE A 168 -18.25 25.60 -10.93
CA PHE A 168 -18.99 26.81 -11.29
C PHE A 168 -20.36 26.91 -10.62
N LEU A 169 -21.27 25.94 -10.84
CA LEU A 169 -22.68 26.09 -10.45
C LEU A 169 -22.87 26.27 -8.94
N PHE A 170 -22.08 25.58 -8.10
CA PHE A 170 -22.12 25.73 -6.66
C PHE A 170 -21.57 27.11 -6.21
N PRO A 171 -20.27 27.43 -6.43
CA PRO A 171 -19.72 28.67 -5.90
C PRO A 171 -20.33 29.94 -6.53
N GLU A 172 -20.57 29.94 -7.84
CA GLU A 172 -21.18 31.10 -8.52
C GLU A 172 -22.68 31.15 -8.33
N GLY A 173 -23.36 30.00 -8.15
CA GLY A 173 -24.79 29.97 -7.86
C GLY A 173 -25.12 30.57 -6.49
N VAL A 174 -24.30 30.29 -5.47
CA VAL A 174 -24.44 30.92 -4.14
C VAL A 174 -24.32 32.44 -4.28
N LYS A 175 -23.24 32.92 -4.92
CA LYS A 175 -23.03 34.36 -5.15
C LYS A 175 -24.16 34.99 -5.96
N GLY A 176 -24.57 34.35 -7.06
CA GLY A 176 -25.63 34.84 -7.94
C GLY A 176 -26.99 34.93 -7.26
N THR A 177 -27.30 33.98 -6.37
CA THR A 177 -28.53 34.02 -5.56
C THR A 177 -28.52 35.21 -4.61
N VAL A 178 -27.39 35.47 -3.95
CA VAL A 178 -27.24 36.63 -3.05
C VAL A 178 -27.25 37.94 -3.83
N ASP A 179 -26.61 38.00 -4.99
CA ASP A 179 -26.65 39.17 -5.89
C ASP A 179 -28.07 39.48 -6.37
N ALA A 180 -28.89 38.45 -6.64
CA ALA A 180 -30.31 38.64 -6.96
C ALA A 180 -31.06 39.30 -5.79
N VAL A 181 -30.80 38.89 -4.54
CA VAL A 181 -31.35 39.53 -3.34
C VAL A 181 -30.93 40.99 -3.23
N ARG A 182 -29.66 41.32 -3.54
CA ARG A 182 -29.16 42.71 -3.57
C ARG A 182 -29.90 43.55 -4.61
N LEU A 183 -30.12 43.01 -5.82
CA LEU A 183 -30.88 43.70 -6.87
C LEU A 183 -32.31 44.00 -6.43
N ILE A 184 -32.96 43.06 -5.73
CA ILE A 184 -34.31 43.25 -5.18
C ILE A 184 -34.31 44.33 -4.10
N ALA A 185 -33.38 44.25 -3.15
CA ALA A 185 -33.25 45.24 -2.06
C ALA A 185 -32.99 46.66 -2.58
N ALA A 186 -32.29 46.78 -3.72
CA ALA A 186 -32.02 48.05 -4.40
C ALA A 186 -33.16 48.54 -5.31
N GLY A 187 -34.23 47.75 -5.50
CA GLY A 187 -35.34 48.07 -6.40
C GLY A 187 -35.01 47.96 -7.90
N ASN A 188 -33.89 47.29 -8.25
CA ASN A 188 -33.35 47.20 -9.61
C ASN A 188 -33.45 45.78 -10.21
N ALA A 189 -34.19 44.87 -9.59
CA ALA A 189 -34.32 43.50 -10.06
C ALA A 189 -35.21 43.43 -11.33
N PRO A 190 -34.68 42.97 -12.48
CA PRO A 190 -35.45 42.90 -13.71
C PRO A 190 -36.42 41.71 -13.70
N LYS A 191 -37.48 41.81 -14.52
CA LYS A 191 -38.45 40.73 -14.79
C LYS A 191 -38.44 40.44 -16.29
N ILE A 192 -37.45 39.70 -16.75
CA ILE A 192 -37.28 39.40 -18.17
C ILE A 192 -38.14 38.18 -18.50
N VAL A 193 -39.12 38.35 -19.38
CA VAL A 193 -39.96 37.23 -19.85
C VAL A 193 -39.06 36.24 -20.58
N GLN A 194 -39.16 34.96 -20.20
CA GLN A 194 -38.39 33.91 -20.83
C GLN A 194 -38.78 33.73 -22.29
N PRO A 195 -37.83 33.55 -23.22
CA PRO A 195 -38.15 33.15 -24.59
C PRO A 195 -38.70 31.71 -24.60
N GLU A 196 -39.70 31.45 -25.44
CA GLU A 196 -40.16 30.09 -25.74
C GLU A 196 -39.37 29.46 -26.89
N GLU A 197 -38.75 30.29 -27.73
CA GLU A 197 -37.92 29.85 -28.85
C GLU A 197 -36.68 29.11 -28.33
N GLY A 198 -36.52 27.84 -28.73
CA GLY A 198 -35.40 26.98 -28.30
C GLY A 198 -35.58 26.32 -26.93
N ALA A 199 -36.76 26.45 -26.30
CA ALA A 199 -37.06 25.76 -25.05
C ALA A 199 -37.11 24.24 -25.23
N THR A 200 -36.41 23.49 -24.38
CA THR A 200 -36.43 22.02 -24.38
C THR A 200 -36.82 21.50 -23.00
N TYR A 201 -37.57 20.38 -22.98
CA TYR A 201 -38.08 19.73 -21.77
C TYR A 201 -37.65 18.27 -21.78
N GLU A 202 -36.45 18.01 -21.32
CA GLU A 202 -35.91 16.66 -21.26
C GLU A 202 -36.32 15.96 -19.96
N GLY A 203 -36.56 14.65 -20.06
CA GLY A 203 -37.01 13.84 -18.93
C GLY A 203 -36.01 13.81 -17.78
N ILE A 204 -36.50 13.50 -16.58
CA ILE A 204 -35.65 13.22 -15.43
C ILE A 204 -34.73 12.04 -15.76
N GLN A 205 -33.43 12.19 -15.50
CA GLN A 205 -32.50 11.08 -15.65
C GLN A 205 -32.70 10.03 -14.55
N LYS A 206 -32.85 8.78 -14.98
CA LYS A 206 -33.18 7.59 -14.18
C LYS A 206 -32.40 6.38 -14.73
N LYS A 207 -32.45 5.26 -14.01
CA LYS A 207 -31.79 4.01 -14.43
C LYS A 207 -32.24 3.54 -15.81
N ASP A 208 -33.54 3.63 -16.08
CA ASP A 208 -34.18 3.11 -17.30
C ASP A 208 -33.76 3.86 -18.58
N ASN A 209 -33.29 5.10 -18.46
CA ASN A 209 -32.85 5.95 -19.57
C ASN A 209 -31.35 6.32 -19.51
N ALA A 210 -30.54 5.57 -18.75
CA ALA A 210 -29.08 5.76 -18.62
C ALA A 210 -28.23 4.67 -19.32
N LYS A 211 -28.83 3.85 -20.20
CA LYS A 211 -28.14 2.78 -20.95
C LYS A 211 -27.33 3.37 -22.11
N ILE A 212 -26.07 2.95 -22.24
CA ILE A 212 -25.21 3.31 -23.36
C ILE A 212 -25.70 2.64 -24.65
N ASP A 213 -25.94 3.44 -25.69
CA ASP A 213 -26.14 2.96 -27.07
C ASP A 213 -24.80 2.97 -27.82
N TRP A 214 -24.20 1.79 -27.96
CA TRP A 214 -22.90 1.62 -28.62
C TRP A 214 -22.89 1.95 -30.12
N ASN A 215 -24.05 2.16 -30.75
CA ASN A 215 -24.12 2.57 -32.15
C ASN A 215 -23.88 4.08 -32.36
N GLN A 216 -23.68 4.83 -31.28
CA GLN A 216 -23.40 6.26 -31.31
C GLN A 216 -21.91 6.55 -31.57
N SER A 217 -21.61 7.75 -32.08
CA SER A 217 -20.22 8.19 -32.24
C SER A 217 -19.49 8.28 -30.88
N ALA A 218 -18.16 8.13 -30.89
CA ALA A 218 -17.34 8.24 -29.68
C ALA A 218 -17.56 9.56 -28.92
N GLN A 219 -17.81 10.67 -29.63
CA GLN A 219 -18.10 11.96 -29.03
C GLN A 219 -19.45 11.99 -28.30
N VAL A 220 -20.47 11.34 -28.86
CA VAL A 220 -21.81 11.23 -28.25
C VAL A 220 -21.76 10.30 -27.04
N LEU A 221 -21.04 9.18 -27.14
CA LEU A 221 -20.79 8.27 -26.02
C LEU A 221 -20.07 8.96 -24.86
N HIS A 222 -19.01 9.71 -25.16
CA HIS A 222 -18.27 10.51 -24.17
C HIS A 222 -19.17 11.52 -23.46
N ASN A 223 -19.97 12.27 -24.21
CA ASN A 223 -20.93 13.24 -23.67
C ASN A 223 -22.01 12.57 -22.81
N TRP A 224 -22.49 11.40 -23.24
CA TRP A 224 -23.45 10.61 -22.50
C TRP A 224 -22.88 10.12 -21.16
N ILE A 225 -21.64 9.60 -21.17
CA ILE A 225 -20.97 9.09 -19.97
C ILE A 225 -20.77 10.21 -18.95
N ARG A 226 -20.15 11.33 -19.35
CA ARG A 226 -19.86 12.44 -18.43
C ARG A 226 -21.14 13.13 -17.91
N GLY A 227 -22.23 13.07 -18.69
CA GLY A 227 -23.55 13.56 -18.28
C GLY A 227 -24.30 12.66 -17.29
N ASN A 228 -23.84 11.43 -17.03
CA ASN A 228 -24.47 10.48 -16.11
C ASN A 228 -23.60 10.12 -14.89
N ASP A 229 -22.46 10.77 -14.67
CA ASP A 229 -21.49 10.48 -13.59
C ASP A 229 -22.04 10.52 -12.13
N LYS A 230 -23.30 10.94 -11.89
CA LYS A 230 -23.90 11.09 -10.54
C LYS A 230 -25.29 10.48 -10.33
N VAL A 231 -25.95 10.02 -11.38
CA VAL A 231 -27.30 9.42 -11.42
C VAL A 231 -27.08 8.10 -12.14
N PRO A 232 -27.57 6.92 -11.67
CA PRO A 232 -27.00 5.59 -11.95
C PRO A 232 -26.04 5.59 -13.13
N GLY A 233 -24.73 5.64 -12.82
CA GLY A 233 -23.65 5.93 -13.77
C GLY A 233 -23.88 5.27 -15.12
N ALA A 234 -23.56 5.96 -16.22
CA ALA A 234 -23.74 5.43 -17.56
C ALA A 234 -23.23 3.99 -17.61
N TRP A 235 -24.12 3.08 -17.99
CA TRP A 235 -23.87 1.66 -17.92
C TRP A 235 -24.03 1.03 -19.29
N ALA A 236 -23.20 0.04 -19.56
CA ALA A 236 -23.22 -0.73 -20.79
C ALA A 236 -23.15 -2.21 -20.47
N GLU A 237 -23.78 -3.01 -21.31
CA GLU A 237 -23.59 -4.45 -21.39
C GLU A 237 -22.69 -4.75 -22.60
N VAL A 238 -21.64 -5.52 -22.40
CA VAL A 238 -20.85 -6.14 -23.48
C VAL A 238 -20.92 -7.65 -23.24
N ASP A 239 -21.44 -8.38 -24.22
CA ASP A 239 -21.64 -9.84 -24.13
C ASP A 239 -22.40 -10.30 -22.87
N GLY A 240 -23.30 -9.45 -22.36
CA GLY A 240 -24.10 -9.71 -21.15
C GLY A 240 -23.45 -9.33 -19.82
N GLN A 241 -22.29 -8.66 -19.82
CA GLN A 241 -21.57 -8.20 -18.62
C GLN A 241 -21.46 -6.66 -18.52
N LEU A 242 -21.54 -6.14 -17.30
CA LEU A 242 -21.69 -4.70 -16.99
C LEU A 242 -20.34 -3.99 -16.72
N LEU A 243 -20.10 -2.82 -17.31
CA LEU A 243 -18.83 -2.05 -17.26
C LEU A 243 -18.83 -0.88 -16.24
N VAL A 244 -19.11 -1.13 -14.96
CA VAL A 244 -19.02 -0.12 -13.89
C VAL A 244 -17.80 -0.42 -13.00
N LYS A 245 -17.13 0.61 -12.42
CA LYS A 245 -16.01 0.39 -11.48
C LYS A 245 -16.48 0.21 -10.04
N ASN A 246 -17.36 1.07 -9.55
CA ASN A 246 -17.95 1.02 -8.21
C ASN A 246 -19.46 1.25 -8.26
N LEU A 247 -20.22 0.55 -7.42
CA LEU A 247 -21.65 0.74 -7.20
C LEU A 247 -21.87 1.33 -5.81
N GLN A 248 -22.66 2.39 -5.74
CA GLN A 248 -23.13 2.96 -4.48
C GLN A 248 -24.59 2.53 -4.26
N PHE A 249 -24.86 1.91 -3.12
CA PHE A 249 -26.20 1.53 -2.68
C PHE A 249 -26.91 2.70 -1.99
N GLU A 250 -28.24 2.61 -1.86
CA GLU A 250 -29.06 3.66 -1.26
C GLU A 250 -28.75 3.95 0.22
N ASP A 251 -28.15 2.98 0.92
CA ASP A 251 -27.65 3.09 2.30
C ASP A 251 -26.25 3.73 2.41
N GLY A 252 -25.64 4.09 1.28
CA GLY A 252 -24.31 4.68 1.21
C GLY A 252 -23.16 3.67 1.08
N LYS A 253 -23.42 2.37 1.08
CA LYS A 253 -22.41 1.32 0.89
C LYS A 253 -21.86 1.37 -0.54
N MET A 254 -20.53 1.28 -0.68
CA MET A 254 -19.83 1.24 -1.97
C MET A 254 -19.23 -0.15 -2.17
N ILE A 255 -19.45 -0.77 -3.33
CA ILE A 255 -18.76 -2.01 -3.72
C ILE A 255 -18.11 -1.86 -5.10
N ALA A 256 -17.04 -2.60 -5.38
CA ALA A 256 -16.53 -2.74 -6.73
C ALA A 256 -17.62 -3.38 -7.63
N ALA A 257 -17.91 -2.82 -8.80
CA ALA A 257 -18.98 -3.36 -9.65
C ALA A 257 -18.65 -4.73 -10.23
N ALA A 258 -17.36 -5.08 -10.33
CA ALA A 258 -16.90 -6.43 -10.62
C ALA A 258 -17.39 -7.46 -9.58
N ARG A 259 -17.73 -7.00 -8.36
CA ARG A 259 -18.29 -7.83 -7.28
C ARG A 259 -19.81 -7.93 -7.29
N TYR A 260 -20.51 -7.21 -8.18
CA TYR A 260 -21.98 -7.21 -8.21
C TYR A 260 -22.57 -8.43 -8.90
N PHE A 261 -21.90 -8.92 -9.94
CA PHE A 261 -22.28 -10.15 -10.66
C PHE A 261 -21.38 -11.34 -10.33
N SER A 262 -20.30 -11.15 -9.57
CA SER A 262 -19.59 -12.29 -8.99
C SER A 262 -20.56 -12.99 -8.06
N SER A 263 -20.82 -14.27 -8.31
CA SER A 263 -21.54 -15.17 -7.40
C SER A 263 -20.71 -15.49 -6.14
N GLY A 264 -20.05 -14.47 -5.58
CA GLY A 264 -19.61 -14.40 -4.19
C GLY A 264 -20.54 -13.40 -3.53
N SER A 265 -21.64 -13.90 -2.98
CA SER A 265 -22.62 -13.14 -2.23
C SER A 265 -21.94 -12.25 -1.17
N CYS A 266 -22.06 -10.94 -1.31
CA CYS A 266 -22.50 -10.16 -0.16
C CYS A 266 -24.03 -9.99 -0.20
N ALA A 267 -24.73 -11.04 -0.65
CA ALA A 267 -26.12 -11.22 -0.26
C ALA A 267 -26.11 -11.36 1.27
N SER A 268 -27.03 -10.66 1.92
CA SER A 268 -27.50 -11.09 3.23
C SER A 268 -27.85 -12.57 3.08
N VAL A 269 -27.10 -13.42 3.74
CA VAL A 269 -27.35 -14.85 3.80
C VAL A 269 -28.76 -15.02 4.32
N GLU A 270 -29.63 -15.67 3.54
CA GLU A 270 -30.96 -16.05 4.02
C GLU A 270 -30.77 -17.05 5.16
N LEU A 271 -31.13 -16.61 6.36
CA LEU A 271 -30.96 -17.40 7.57
C LEU A 271 -31.92 -18.59 7.56
N THR A 272 -31.40 -19.79 7.82
CA THR A 272 -32.23 -20.96 8.14
C THR A 272 -32.99 -20.72 9.45
N GLU A 273 -34.02 -21.51 9.73
CA GLU A 273 -34.76 -21.36 11.01
C GLU A 273 -33.85 -21.56 12.24
N GLU A 274 -32.83 -22.42 12.13
CA GLU A 274 -31.82 -22.61 13.17
C GLU A 274 -30.92 -21.37 13.33
N GLU A 275 -30.53 -20.73 12.23
CA GLU A 275 -29.72 -19.51 12.24
C GLU A 275 -30.50 -18.27 12.67
N LYS A 276 -31.80 -18.20 12.37
CA LYS A 276 -32.70 -17.18 12.93
C LYS A 276 -32.81 -17.34 14.45
N ALA A 277 -32.91 -18.58 14.95
CA ALA A 277 -32.90 -18.84 16.37
C ALA A 277 -31.56 -18.44 17.01
N PHE A 278 -30.43 -18.71 16.35
CA PHE A 278 -29.12 -18.24 16.78
C PHE A 278 -29.02 -16.70 16.79
N ALA A 279 -29.50 -16.05 15.74
CA ALA A 279 -29.54 -14.58 15.66
C ALA A 279 -30.37 -13.99 16.80
N GLU A 280 -31.53 -14.56 17.12
CA GLU A 280 -32.35 -14.06 18.23
C GLU A 280 -31.69 -14.30 19.61
N GLN A 281 -30.97 -15.41 19.78
CA GLN A 281 -30.14 -15.62 20.97
C GLN A 281 -29.04 -14.56 21.10
N MET A 282 -28.35 -14.25 20.00
CA MET A 282 -27.32 -13.21 19.96
C MET A 282 -27.90 -11.82 20.18
N ARG A 283 -29.12 -11.55 19.70
CA ARG A 283 -29.86 -10.31 19.99
C ARG A 283 -30.08 -10.14 21.49
N GLY A 284 -30.43 -11.22 22.18
CA GLY A 284 -30.51 -11.26 23.65
C GLY A 284 -29.17 -11.01 24.34
N VAL A 285 -28.07 -11.58 23.83
CA VAL A 285 -26.70 -11.33 24.35
C VAL A 285 -26.33 -9.86 24.19
N TRP A 286 -26.53 -9.27 23.01
CA TRP A 286 -26.29 -7.85 22.75
C TRP A 286 -27.12 -6.96 23.66
N LYS A 287 -28.41 -7.27 23.86
CA LYS A 287 -29.27 -6.53 24.79
C LYS A 287 -28.78 -6.61 26.24
N SER A 288 -28.22 -7.75 26.65
CA SER A 288 -27.66 -7.93 28.00
C SER A 288 -26.34 -7.19 28.24
N ILE A 289 -25.66 -6.82 27.16
CA ILE A 289 -24.42 -6.04 27.17
C ILE A 289 -24.79 -4.55 27.10
N LEU A 290 -25.59 -4.17 26.11
CA LEU A 290 -26.03 -2.82 25.80
C LEU A 290 -27.27 -2.43 26.61
N THR A 291 -27.10 -2.35 27.93
CA THR A 291 -28.21 -2.11 28.88
C THR A 291 -28.93 -0.77 28.68
N ASN A 292 -28.30 0.19 28.01
CA ASN A 292 -28.79 1.53 27.69
C ASN A 292 -29.56 1.63 26.36
N VAL A 293 -29.63 0.56 25.58
CA VAL A 293 -30.37 0.54 24.29
C VAL A 293 -31.69 -0.18 24.48
N ASP A 294 -32.83 0.43 24.15
CA ASP A 294 -34.16 -0.13 24.41
C ASP A 294 -34.42 -1.45 23.67
N ALA A 295 -34.05 -1.55 22.40
CA ALA A 295 -34.14 -2.76 21.59
C ALA A 295 -32.94 -2.86 20.64
N ILE A 296 -32.43 -4.08 20.43
CA ILE A 296 -31.36 -4.33 19.46
C ILE A 296 -32.01 -4.54 18.11
N GLU A 297 -31.88 -3.55 17.22
CA GLU A 297 -32.21 -3.62 15.80
C GLU A 297 -30.99 -4.06 14.97
N ASP A 298 -31.21 -4.47 13.72
CA ASP A 298 -30.16 -4.92 12.81
C ASP A 298 -29.08 -3.85 12.53
N SER A 299 -29.48 -2.58 12.55
CA SER A 299 -28.59 -1.42 12.40
C SER A 299 -27.87 -1.01 13.69
N THR A 300 -28.17 -1.66 14.83
CA THR A 300 -27.58 -1.30 16.14
C THR A 300 -26.08 -1.46 16.07
N ASP A 301 -25.34 -0.39 16.34
CA ASP A 301 -23.88 -0.39 16.36
C ASP A 301 -23.39 -0.67 17.79
N PHE A 302 -22.62 -1.75 17.97
CA PHE A 302 -22.17 -2.26 19.25
C PHE A 302 -21.40 -1.20 20.05
N PHE A 303 -20.48 -0.48 19.41
CA PHE A 303 -19.59 0.47 20.09
C PHE A 303 -20.23 1.85 20.26
N LYS A 304 -20.97 2.34 19.27
CA LYS A 304 -21.72 3.62 19.42
C LYS A 304 -22.80 3.51 20.49
N SER A 305 -23.29 2.30 20.74
CA SER A 305 -24.24 2.00 21.80
C SER A 305 -23.59 1.88 23.18
N GLY A 306 -22.27 2.01 23.30
CA GLY A 306 -21.57 2.09 24.60
C GLY A 306 -20.84 0.82 25.05
N ALA A 307 -20.75 -0.22 24.21
CA ALA A 307 -19.92 -1.39 24.53
C ALA A 307 -18.43 -1.03 24.58
N ALA A 308 -17.72 -1.63 25.54
CA ALA A 308 -16.28 -1.51 25.71
C ALA A 308 -15.55 -2.80 25.29
N SER A 309 -14.21 -2.80 25.34
CA SER A 309 -13.40 -3.96 24.95
C SER A 309 -13.67 -5.23 25.77
N MET A 310 -14.06 -5.10 27.05
CA MET A 310 -14.45 -6.26 27.87
C MET A 310 -15.75 -6.90 27.37
N ASP A 311 -16.66 -6.11 26.81
CA ASP A 311 -17.93 -6.59 26.27
C ASP A 311 -17.73 -7.35 24.96
N VAL A 312 -16.69 -7.02 24.18
CA VAL A 312 -16.27 -7.79 23.00
C VAL A 312 -15.83 -9.20 23.41
N VAL A 313 -14.98 -9.32 24.43
CA VAL A 313 -14.52 -10.62 24.93
C VAL A 313 -15.69 -11.43 25.45
N ARG A 314 -16.61 -10.79 26.18
CA ARG A 314 -17.85 -11.41 26.64
C ARG A 314 -18.68 -11.92 25.45
N LEU A 315 -18.89 -11.10 24.43
CA LEU A 315 -19.66 -11.48 23.24
C LEU A 315 -19.03 -12.68 22.52
N VAL A 316 -17.71 -12.68 22.32
CA VAL A 316 -16.96 -13.79 21.70
C VAL A 316 -17.14 -15.10 22.48
N GLU A 317 -17.00 -15.08 23.81
CA GLU A 317 -17.20 -16.27 24.63
C GLU A 317 -18.67 -16.73 24.68
N GLU A 318 -19.63 -15.81 24.67
CA GLU A 318 -21.07 -16.13 24.60
C GLU A 318 -21.45 -16.80 23.28
N VAL A 319 -20.82 -16.40 22.16
CA VAL A 319 -20.94 -17.08 20.86
C VAL A 319 -20.34 -18.48 20.94
N LYS A 320 -19.10 -18.60 21.43
CA LYS A 320 -18.40 -19.89 21.55
C LYS A 320 -19.16 -20.91 22.39
N LEU A 321 -19.84 -20.47 23.43
CA LEU A 321 -20.69 -21.33 24.28
C LEU A 321 -21.95 -21.83 23.56
N ARG A 322 -22.53 -21.02 22.66
CA ARG A 322 -23.80 -21.32 21.97
C ARG A 322 -23.60 -21.95 20.60
N ALA A 323 -22.44 -21.73 20.00
CA ALA A 323 -22.10 -22.09 18.64
C ALA A 323 -20.63 -22.47 18.59
N SER A 324 -20.30 -23.68 19.05
CA SER A 324 -18.91 -24.17 19.16
C SER A 324 -18.17 -24.25 17.82
N GLY A 325 -18.90 -24.32 16.69
CA GLY A 325 -18.35 -24.24 15.34
C GLY A 325 -18.04 -22.82 14.87
N CYS A 326 -18.53 -21.78 15.56
CA CYS A 326 -18.26 -20.38 15.22
C CYS A 326 -17.03 -19.89 15.99
N GLN A 327 -15.84 -19.99 15.38
CA GLN A 327 -14.62 -19.47 15.98
C GLN A 327 -14.49 -17.97 15.70
N LEU A 328 -14.73 -17.16 16.73
CA LEU A 328 -14.57 -15.71 16.68
C LEU A 328 -13.28 -15.25 17.35
N GLN A 329 -12.65 -14.24 16.75
CA GLN A 329 -11.65 -13.38 17.37
C GLN A 329 -12.29 -12.05 17.77
N ASN A 330 -11.63 -11.27 18.63
CA ASN A 330 -12.16 -9.96 19.04
C ASN A 330 -12.29 -9.01 17.83
N GLU A 331 -11.39 -9.16 16.86
CA GLU A 331 -11.33 -8.40 15.62
C GLU A 331 -12.55 -8.62 14.73
N ASP A 332 -13.14 -9.82 14.74
CA ASP A 332 -14.38 -10.09 14.01
C ASP A 332 -15.52 -9.16 14.49
N VAL A 333 -15.57 -8.86 15.79
CA VAL A 333 -16.55 -7.93 16.38
C VAL A 333 -16.21 -6.48 16.06
N TYR A 334 -14.92 -6.11 16.08
CA TYR A 334 -14.48 -4.75 15.74
C TYR A 334 -14.75 -4.40 14.28
N MET A 335 -14.71 -5.38 13.36
CA MET A 335 -14.93 -5.19 11.93
C MET A 335 -16.41 -5.29 11.53
N ASN A 336 -17.24 -5.94 12.36
CA ASN A 336 -18.68 -6.11 12.13
C ASN A 336 -19.45 -5.43 13.26
N THR A 337 -19.37 -4.10 13.30
CA THR A 337 -19.87 -3.32 14.43
C THR A 337 -21.40 -3.28 14.51
N THR A 338 -22.12 -3.53 13.42
CA THR A 338 -23.59 -3.59 13.42
C THR A 338 -24.09 -4.99 13.72
N PHE A 339 -25.26 -5.10 14.34
CA PHE A 339 -25.85 -6.41 14.66
C PHE A 339 -26.03 -7.28 13.42
N GLN A 340 -26.49 -6.68 12.31
CA GLN A 340 -26.67 -7.37 11.05
C GLN A 340 -25.35 -7.93 10.50
N ASP A 341 -24.30 -7.10 10.43
CA ASP A 341 -22.99 -7.54 9.93
C ASP A 341 -22.41 -8.64 10.82
N PHE A 342 -22.58 -8.51 12.14
CA PHE A 342 -22.12 -9.50 13.10
C PHE A 342 -22.82 -10.86 12.93
N ILE A 343 -24.14 -10.88 12.76
CA ILE A 343 -24.87 -12.14 12.52
C ILE A 343 -24.50 -12.75 11.17
N GLN A 344 -24.39 -11.91 10.13
CA GLN A 344 -24.00 -12.36 8.80
C GLN A 344 -22.60 -13.00 8.82
N MET A 345 -21.65 -12.40 9.53
CA MET A 345 -20.32 -12.97 9.74
C MET A 345 -20.36 -14.29 10.53
N CYS A 346 -21.09 -14.34 11.66
CA CYS A 346 -21.19 -15.57 12.46
C CYS A 346 -21.79 -16.74 11.66
N VAL A 347 -22.82 -16.45 10.85
CA VAL A 347 -23.52 -17.44 10.02
C VAL A 347 -22.62 -17.93 8.89
N ARG A 348 -21.86 -17.06 8.24
CA ARG A 348 -20.85 -17.46 7.24
C ARG A 348 -19.81 -18.40 7.83
N LYS A 349 -19.29 -18.08 9.02
CA LYS A 349 -18.37 -18.97 9.76
C LYS A 349 -19.00 -20.32 10.12
N LEU A 350 -20.26 -20.32 10.57
CA LEU A 350 -20.98 -21.54 10.92
C LEU A 350 -21.29 -22.44 9.72
N ARG A 351 -21.48 -21.84 8.54
CA ARG A 351 -21.69 -22.55 7.28
C ARG A 351 -20.39 -23.05 6.64
N GLY A 352 -19.24 -22.68 7.19
CA GLY A 352 -17.94 -22.91 6.54
C GLY A 352 -17.74 -22.06 5.29
N GLU A 353 -18.51 -20.97 5.11
CA GLU A 353 -18.28 -20.02 4.00
C GLU A 353 -17.01 -19.16 4.24
N ASP A 354 -16.55 -19.10 5.49
CA ASP A 354 -15.24 -18.59 5.90
C ASP A 354 -14.21 -19.72 6.13
N ASP A 355 -14.55 -21.00 5.85
CA ASP A 355 -13.50 -22.02 5.74
C ASP A 355 -12.61 -21.55 4.59
N GLU A 356 -11.35 -21.26 4.92
CA GLU A 356 -10.35 -20.74 3.98
C GLU A 356 -10.50 -21.50 2.65
N GLU A 357 -10.84 -20.79 1.56
CA GLU A 357 -10.75 -21.35 0.20
C GLU A 357 -9.45 -22.14 0.16
N GLU A 358 -9.54 -23.47 0.01
CA GLU A 358 -8.37 -24.33 0.11
C GLU A 358 -7.31 -23.75 -0.81
N LEU A 359 -6.16 -23.34 -0.25
CA LEU A 359 -5.10 -22.71 -1.02
C LEU A 359 -4.62 -23.70 -2.09
N VAL A 360 -5.14 -23.54 -3.30
CA VAL A 360 -4.78 -24.39 -4.43
C VAL A 360 -3.43 -23.95 -4.93
N VAL A 361 -2.45 -24.84 -4.83
CA VAL A 361 -1.08 -24.60 -5.28
C VAL A 361 -0.66 -25.76 -6.16
N ASP A 362 -0.17 -25.45 -7.36
CA ASP A 362 0.53 -26.41 -8.18
C ASP A 362 1.99 -26.53 -7.69
N TYR A 363 2.38 -27.75 -7.32
CA TYR A 363 3.68 -28.04 -6.72
C TYR A 363 4.56 -28.84 -7.66
N VAL A 364 5.83 -28.48 -7.68
CA VAL A 364 6.88 -29.43 -8.03
C VAL A 364 7.28 -30.18 -6.77
N GLU A 365 6.95 -31.47 -6.72
CA GLU A 365 7.33 -32.36 -5.62
C GLU A 365 8.70 -33.01 -5.90
N LYS A 366 9.55 -33.09 -4.88
CA LYS A 366 10.84 -33.81 -4.98
C LYS A 366 11.16 -34.53 -3.68
N ASN A 367 11.54 -35.80 -3.79
CA ASN A 367 12.05 -36.59 -2.66
C ASN A 367 13.55 -36.39 -2.54
N ILE A 368 13.99 -35.61 -1.55
CA ILE A 368 15.39 -35.24 -1.37
C ILE A 368 15.67 -34.93 0.11
N ASN A 369 16.90 -35.13 0.58
CA ASN A 369 17.29 -34.86 1.97
C ASN A 369 16.38 -35.54 3.02
N ASN A 370 15.90 -36.76 2.72
CA ASN A 370 14.98 -37.55 3.54
C ASN A 370 13.60 -36.90 3.79
N MET A 371 13.14 -36.03 2.90
CA MET A 371 11.80 -35.44 2.94
C MET A 371 11.22 -35.29 1.52
N THR A 372 9.91 -35.12 1.44
CA THR A 372 9.24 -34.67 0.21
C THR A 372 9.10 -33.16 0.29
N ILE A 373 9.87 -32.44 -0.50
CA ILE A 373 9.72 -30.98 -0.60
C ILE A 373 8.65 -30.64 -1.65
N ARG A 374 7.87 -29.60 -1.38
CA ARG A 374 6.81 -29.08 -2.24
C ARG A 374 7.11 -27.64 -2.59
N MET A 375 7.39 -27.40 -3.87
CA MET A 375 7.84 -26.10 -4.35
C MET A 375 6.78 -25.47 -5.27
N PRO A 376 6.12 -24.39 -4.84
CA PRO A 376 5.32 -23.58 -5.73
C PRO A 376 6.23 -22.94 -6.80
N HIS A 377 5.74 -22.85 -8.03
CA HIS A 377 6.55 -22.40 -9.18
C HIS A 377 5.87 -21.33 -10.05
N GLN A 378 4.64 -20.93 -9.69
CA GLN A 378 3.86 -19.91 -10.36
C GLN A 378 4.15 -18.50 -9.82
N LEU A 379 3.53 -17.45 -10.36
CA LEU A 379 3.52 -16.13 -9.73
C LEU A 379 2.62 -16.16 -8.48
N PHE A 380 2.87 -15.31 -7.49
CA PHE A 380 1.96 -15.13 -6.36
C PHE A 380 1.34 -13.73 -6.41
N ILE A 381 0.06 -13.64 -6.75
CA ILE A 381 -0.65 -12.36 -6.92
C ILE A 381 -1.98 -12.45 -6.19
N ASN A 382 -2.27 -11.46 -5.34
CA ASN A 382 -3.54 -11.36 -4.64
C ASN A 382 -3.93 -12.61 -3.81
N GLY A 383 -2.94 -13.26 -3.19
CA GLY A 383 -3.16 -14.45 -2.36
C GLY A 383 -3.24 -15.77 -3.14
N GLU A 384 -3.05 -15.75 -4.45
CA GLU A 384 -3.21 -16.93 -5.32
C GLU A 384 -1.95 -17.19 -6.15
N PHE A 385 -1.70 -18.48 -6.44
CA PHE A 385 -0.66 -18.90 -7.37
C PHE A 385 -1.21 -18.94 -8.80
N VAL A 386 -0.61 -18.16 -9.69
CA VAL A 386 -1.11 -17.94 -11.07
C VAL A 386 0.01 -17.97 -12.09
N ASP A 387 -0.28 -18.50 -13.28
CA ASP A 387 0.66 -18.45 -14.40
C ASP A 387 0.90 -17.00 -14.87
N ALA A 388 2.09 -16.78 -15.42
CA ALA A 388 2.40 -15.53 -16.10
C ALA A 388 1.59 -15.35 -17.39
N GLU A 389 1.47 -14.10 -17.86
CA GLU A 389 0.82 -13.80 -19.13
C GLU A 389 1.39 -14.64 -20.29
N GLY A 390 0.50 -15.34 -20.99
CA GLY A 390 0.85 -16.23 -22.09
C GLY A 390 1.52 -17.54 -21.69
N GLY A 391 1.44 -17.93 -20.40
CA GLY A 391 2.02 -19.18 -19.89
C GLY A 391 3.54 -19.23 -19.98
N LYS A 392 4.21 -18.06 -19.99
CA LYS A 392 5.66 -17.99 -20.15
C LYS A 392 6.38 -18.50 -18.91
N THR A 393 7.38 -19.34 -19.13
CA THR A 393 8.20 -19.91 -18.06
C THR A 393 9.69 -19.81 -18.38
N TYR A 394 10.52 -20.07 -17.38
CA TYR A 394 11.96 -20.25 -17.52
C TYR A 394 12.46 -21.32 -16.53
N LYS A 395 13.63 -21.91 -16.80
CA LYS A 395 14.21 -22.94 -15.93
C LYS A 395 15.05 -22.32 -14.82
N THR A 396 14.81 -22.71 -13.57
CA THR A 396 15.77 -22.53 -12.48
C THR A 396 16.71 -23.74 -12.40
N ILE A 397 17.99 -23.51 -12.09
CA ILE A 397 19.07 -24.48 -12.29
C ILE A 397 19.71 -24.82 -10.94
N ASN A 398 19.88 -26.11 -10.67
CA ASN A 398 20.63 -26.59 -9.51
C ASN A 398 22.13 -26.37 -9.76
N PRO A 399 22.83 -25.53 -8.97
CA PRO A 399 24.25 -25.26 -9.19
C PRO A 399 25.15 -26.45 -8.87
N THR A 400 24.66 -27.46 -8.16
CA THR A 400 25.45 -28.63 -7.75
C THR A 400 25.77 -29.56 -8.92
N ASP A 401 24.90 -29.61 -9.92
CA ASP A 401 25.04 -30.51 -11.07
C ASP A 401 24.78 -29.82 -12.43
N GLY A 402 24.21 -28.61 -12.42
CA GLY A 402 23.86 -27.84 -13.62
C GLY A 402 22.53 -28.27 -14.26
N THR A 403 21.74 -29.12 -13.60
CA THR A 403 20.45 -29.60 -14.11
C THR A 403 19.32 -28.62 -13.79
N ALA A 404 18.26 -28.62 -14.60
CA ALA A 404 17.07 -27.84 -14.29
C ALA A 404 16.31 -28.47 -13.12
N ILE A 405 15.91 -27.64 -12.15
CA ILE A 405 15.06 -28.05 -11.02
C ILE A 405 13.61 -28.15 -11.50
N CYS A 406 13.09 -27.07 -12.06
CA CYS A 406 11.76 -26.96 -12.63
C CYS A 406 11.63 -25.73 -13.55
N ASP A 407 10.51 -25.64 -14.25
CA ASP A 407 10.05 -24.43 -14.89
C ASP A 407 9.36 -23.52 -13.85
N VAL A 408 9.60 -22.22 -13.94
CA VAL A 408 9.04 -21.18 -13.07
C VAL A 408 8.37 -20.13 -13.95
N SER A 409 7.22 -19.62 -13.53
CA SER A 409 6.51 -18.54 -14.24
C SER A 409 7.41 -17.32 -14.45
N LEU A 410 7.37 -16.76 -15.65
CA LEU A 410 8.18 -15.60 -16.07
C LEU A 410 7.29 -14.36 -16.14
N ALA A 411 7.21 -13.60 -15.05
CA ALA A 411 6.32 -12.43 -14.97
C ALA A 411 6.52 -11.45 -16.13
N GLN A 412 5.42 -11.01 -16.72
CA GLN A 412 5.36 -9.99 -17.77
C GLN A 412 4.93 -8.63 -17.21
N ALA A 413 4.91 -7.59 -18.04
CA ALA A 413 4.61 -6.24 -17.58
C ALA A 413 3.16 -6.11 -17.05
N SER A 414 2.21 -6.83 -17.67
CA SER A 414 0.83 -6.91 -17.21
C SER A 414 0.69 -7.58 -15.84
N ASP A 415 1.50 -8.61 -15.57
CA ASP A 415 1.54 -9.28 -14.26
C ASP A 415 2.06 -8.35 -13.17
N VAL A 416 3.04 -7.49 -13.50
CA VAL A 416 3.48 -6.43 -12.58
C VAL A 416 2.35 -5.47 -12.26
N ASP A 417 1.62 -5.02 -13.28
CA ASP A 417 0.50 -4.09 -13.09
C ASP A 417 -0.62 -4.72 -12.25
N ARG A 418 -0.93 -6.00 -12.47
CA ARG A 418 -1.88 -6.78 -11.66
C ARG A 418 -1.45 -6.89 -10.20
N ALA A 419 -0.17 -7.20 -9.94
CA ALA A 419 0.36 -7.31 -8.59
C ALA A 419 0.36 -5.95 -7.86
N VAL A 420 0.71 -4.86 -8.55
CA VAL A 420 0.67 -3.52 -7.98
C VAL A 420 -0.77 -3.08 -7.68
N ALA A 421 -1.72 -3.39 -8.57
CA ALA A 421 -3.13 -3.13 -8.32
C ALA A 421 -3.65 -3.89 -7.09
N ALA A 422 -3.31 -5.17 -6.95
CA ALA A 422 -3.66 -5.97 -5.77
C ALA A 422 -3.04 -5.41 -4.48
N ALA A 423 -1.75 -5.02 -4.52
CA ALA A 423 -1.09 -4.39 -3.39
C ALA A 423 -1.72 -3.06 -2.99
N LYS A 424 -2.18 -2.27 -3.97
CA LYS A 424 -2.86 -1.00 -3.75
C LYS A 424 -4.22 -1.21 -3.08
N GLU A 425 -5.05 -2.10 -3.62
CA GLU A 425 -6.35 -2.45 -3.05
C GLU A 425 -6.21 -2.95 -1.60
N ALA A 426 -5.26 -3.87 -1.36
CA ALA A 426 -5.00 -4.40 -0.03
C ALA A 426 -4.54 -3.33 0.98
N PHE A 427 -3.88 -2.27 0.50
CA PHE A 427 -3.42 -1.15 1.33
C PHE A 427 -4.52 -0.13 1.61
N GLU A 428 -5.23 0.31 0.57
CA GLU A 428 -6.20 1.42 0.64
C GLU A 428 -7.54 0.96 1.24
N GLU A 429 -8.02 -0.22 0.83
CA GLU A 429 -9.37 -0.71 1.14
C GLU A 429 -9.38 -2.04 1.91
N GLY A 430 -8.27 -2.79 1.86
CA GLY A 430 -8.13 -4.09 2.49
C GLY A 430 -8.06 -4.06 4.02
N GLU A 431 -8.16 -5.25 4.62
CA GLU A 431 -8.07 -5.46 6.06
C GLU A 431 -6.72 -4.99 6.64
N TRP A 432 -5.63 -5.13 5.88
CA TRP A 432 -4.27 -4.77 6.32
C TRP A 432 -4.10 -3.30 6.72
N GLY A 433 -4.77 -2.39 6.01
CA GLY A 433 -4.79 -0.97 6.32
C GLY A 433 -5.66 -0.60 7.54
N LYS A 434 -6.50 -1.54 8.01
CA LYS A 434 -7.54 -1.32 9.03
C LYS A 434 -7.24 -2.00 10.36
N ILE A 435 -6.57 -3.16 10.35
CA ILE A 435 -6.22 -3.89 11.57
C ILE A 435 -5.25 -3.11 12.47
N ASN A 436 -5.31 -3.37 13.78
CA ASN A 436 -4.41 -2.71 14.72
C ASN A 436 -2.96 -3.08 14.40
N PRO A 437 -1.99 -2.20 14.69
CA PRO A 437 -0.58 -2.54 14.55
C PRO A 437 -0.18 -3.77 15.39
N ARG A 438 -0.84 -4.02 16.52
CA ARG A 438 -0.61 -5.23 17.33
C ARG A 438 -0.98 -6.51 16.58
N ASP A 439 -2.11 -6.53 15.90
CA ASP A 439 -2.61 -7.72 15.18
C ASP A 439 -1.81 -7.96 13.90
N ARG A 440 -1.34 -6.87 13.26
CA ARG A 440 -0.29 -6.94 12.25
C ARG A 440 0.97 -7.64 12.75
N GLY A 441 1.39 -7.32 13.98
CA GLY A 441 2.49 -8.01 14.66
C GLY A 441 2.20 -9.50 14.88
N ARG A 442 0.98 -9.87 15.28
CA ARG A 442 0.57 -11.28 15.44
C ARG A 442 0.67 -12.07 14.14
N LEU A 443 0.25 -11.52 13.01
CA LEU A 443 0.39 -12.17 11.69
C LEU A 443 1.85 -12.40 11.32
N LEU A 444 2.73 -11.42 11.58
CA LEU A 444 4.17 -11.57 11.35
C LEU A 444 4.81 -12.61 12.28
N TYR A 445 4.35 -12.72 13.54
CA TYR A 445 4.77 -13.80 14.44
C TYR A 445 4.32 -15.17 13.93
N LYS A 446 3.04 -15.32 13.53
CA LYS A 446 2.50 -16.57 12.99
C LYS A 446 3.24 -17.03 11.74
N LEU A 447 3.59 -16.09 10.85
CA LEU A 447 4.43 -16.38 9.69
C LEU A 447 5.82 -16.87 10.08
N ALA A 448 6.45 -16.24 11.08
CA ALA A 448 7.75 -16.70 11.56
C ALA A 448 7.69 -18.11 12.17
N ASP A 449 6.60 -18.44 12.88
CA ASP A 449 6.39 -19.78 13.44
C ASP A 449 6.18 -20.82 12.33
N LEU A 450 5.37 -20.51 11.31
CA LEU A 450 5.21 -21.37 10.13
C LEU A 450 6.52 -21.57 9.35
N MET A 451 7.35 -20.53 9.25
CA MET A 451 8.70 -20.64 8.68
C MET A 451 9.61 -21.54 9.52
N GLU A 452 9.49 -21.51 10.85
CA GLU A 452 10.23 -22.38 11.76
C GLU A 452 9.77 -23.84 11.66
N GLU A 453 8.47 -24.08 11.52
CA GLU A 453 7.90 -25.42 11.29
C GLU A 453 8.40 -26.03 9.96
N HIS A 454 8.63 -25.21 8.94
CA HIS A 454 9.10 -25.63 7.61
C HIS A 454 10.60 -25.36 7.38
N GLN A 455 11.38 -25.16 8.45
CA GLN A 455 12.75 -24.67 8.32
C GLN A 455 13.67 -25.63 7.54
N GLU A 456 13.51 -26.94 7.72
CA GLU A 456 14.29 -27.95 7.01
C GLU A 456 13.93 -28.01 5.52
N GLU A 457 12.65 -27.84 5.19
CA GLU A 457 12.18 -27.76 3.80
C GLU A 457 12.73 -26.50 3.12
N LEU A 458 12.58 -25.33 3.76
CA LEU A 458 13.14 -24.07 3.27
C LEU A 458 14.66 -24.15 3.07
N ALA A 459 15.39 -24.73 4.03
CA ALA A 459 16.84 -24.89 3.92
C ALA A 459 17.24 -25.87 2.79
N THR A 460 16.44 -26.91 2.55
CA THR A 460 16.66 -27.87 1.46
C THR A 460 16.43 -27.21 0.10
N ILE A 461 15.36 -26.41 -0.04
CA ILE A 461 15.08 -25.64 -1.25
C ILE A 461 16.21 -24.62 -1.49
N GLU A 462 16.62 -23.87 -0.47
CA GLU A 462 17.71 -22.89 -0.57
C GLU A 462 19.03 -23.56 -0.99
N SER A 463 19.32 -24.77 -0.48
CA SER A 463 20.51 -25.53 -0.84
C SER A 463 20.51 -25.95 -2.31
N MET A 464 19.34 -26.33 -2.83
CA MET A 464 19.19 -26.77 -4.22
C MET A 464 19.14 -25.60 -5.20
N ASP A 465 18.46 -24.50 -4.86
CA ASP A 465 18.24 -23.36 -5.76
C ASP A 465 19.44 -22.40 -5.75
N SER A 466 20.14 -22.25 -4.62
CA SER A 466 21.24 -21.29 -4.47
C SER A 466 22.64 -21.89 -4.30
N GLY A 467 22.72 -23.19 -3.97
CA GLY A 467 23.99 -23.85 -3.63
C GLY A 467 24.44 -23.63 -2.18
N ALA A 468 23.61 -23.00 -1.34
CA ALA A 468 23.91 -22.82 0.08
C ALA A 468 24.10 -24.16 0.79
N VAL A 469 25.20 -24.34 1.52
CA VAL A 469 25.41 -25.55 2.33
C VAL A 469 24.26 -25.69 3.35
N TYR A 470 23.62 -26.86 3.42
CA TYR A 470 22.38 -27.07 4.16
C TYR A 470 22.46 -26.64 5.63
N THR A 471 23.53 -27.00 6.33
CA THR A 471 23.72 -26.63 7.74
C THR A 471 23.84 -25.12 7.93
N LEU A 472 24.44 -24.43 6.95
CA LEU A 472 24.52 -22.98 6.90
C LEU A 472 23.18 -22.34 6.50
N ALA A 473 22.46 -22.94 5.55
CA ALA A 473 21.13 -22.51 5.13
C ALA A 473 20.16 -22.54 6.31
N LEU A 474 20.11 -23.66 7.03
CA LEU A 474 19.26 -23.85 8.21
C LEU A 474 19.57 -22.80 9.29
N LYS A 475 20.84 -22.66 9.67
CA LYS A 475 21.25 -21.74 10.75
C LYS A 475 21.12 -20.26 10.37
N THR A 476 21.43 -19.91 9.12
CA THR A 476 21.61 -18.50 8.71
C THR A 476 20.53 -18.06 7.75
N HIS A 477 20.40 -18.70 6.59
CA HIS A 477 19.46 -18.25 5.55
C HIS A 477 18.02 -18.30 6.06
N VAL A 478 17.65 -19.40 6.74
CA VAL A 478 16.32 -19.61 7.32
C VAL A 478 16.26 -19.08 8.76
N GLY A 479 17.19 -19.50 9.62
CA GLY A 479 17.20 -19.11 11.03
C GLY A 479 17.22 -17.59 11.26
N MET A 480 18.02 -16.83 10.49
CA MET A 480 18.02 -15.36 10.61
C MET A 480 16.75 -14.74 10.00
N SER A 481 16.14 -15.37 8.98
CA SER A 481 14.86 -14.91 8.43
C SER A 481 13.74 -15.01 9.46
N ILE A 482 13.64 -16.13 10.17
CA ILE A 482 12.68 -16.32 11.28
C ILE A 482 12.90 -15.25 12.36
N GLN A 483 14.16 -15.04 12.79
CA GLN A 483 14.49 -13.99 13.76
C GLN A 483 14.11 -12.60 13.27
N THR A 484 14.24 -12.33 11.97
CA THR A 484 13.92 -11.03 11.36
C THR A 484 12.42 -10.75 11.42
N PHE A 485 11.58 -11.72 11.05
CA PHE A 485 10.13 -11.56 11.18
C PHE A 485 9.70 -11.42 12.63
N ARG A 486 10.23 -12.23 13.57
CA ARG A 486 9.96 -12.10 15.01
C ARG A 486 10.37 -10.74 15.57
N TYR A 487 11.52 -10.21 15.13
CA TYR A 487 12.02 -8.91 15.56
C TYR A 487 11.09 -7.78 15.11
N PHE A 488 10.72 -7.74 13.83
CA PHE A 488 9.87 -6.69 13.28
C PHE A 488 8.39 -6.81 13.67
N ALA A 489 7.89 -8.02 13.91
CA ALA A 489 6.58 -8.24 14.53
C ALA A 489 6.45 -7.48 15.86
N GLY A 490 7.52 -7.47 16.66
CA GLY A 490 7.59 -6.73 17.92
C GLY A 490 7.61 -5.21 17.77
N TRP A 491 7.89 -4.68 16.57
CA TRP A 491 7.94 -3.24 16.31
C TRP A 491 6.61 -2.63 15.91
N CYS A 492 5.66 -3.41 15.39
CA CYS A 492 4.42 -2.87 14.81
C CYS A 492 3.69 -1.91 15.77
N ASP A 493 3.58 -2.22 17.06
CA ASP A 493 2.92 -1.38 18.08
C ASP A 493 3.87 -0.46 18.87
N LYS A 494 5.15 -0.38 18.48
CA LYS A 494 6.20 0.44 19.10
C LYS A 494 6.72 1.55 18.19
N ILE A 495 6.17 1.67 16.99
CA ILE A 495 6.43 2.80 16.08
C ILE A 495 5.71 4.04 16.64
N GLN A 496 6.48 5.01 17.12
CA GLN A 496 5.95 6.21 17.78
C GLN A 496 6.29 7.49 17.00
N GLY A 497 5.38 8.46 17.09
CA GLY A 497 5.63 9.86 16.77
C GLY A 497 6.16 10.64 17.98
N CYS A 498 6.18 11.97 17.88
CA CYS A 498 6.67 12.87 18.92
C CYS A 498 5.67 14.00 19.18
N THR A 499 5.72 14.61 20.37
CA THR A 499 5.12 15.93 20.63
C THR A 499 6.23 16.99 20.60
N ILE A 500 5.96 18.15 20.00
CA ILE A 500 6.99 19.16 19.72
C ILE A 500 6.62 20.48 20.41
N PRO A 501 7.45 21.00 21.32
CA PRO A 501 7.17 22.25 22.03
C PRO A 501 7.52 23.46 21.16
N ILE A 502 6.68 23.75 20.17
CA ILE A 502 6.86 24.94 19.32
C ILE A 502 6.54 26.23 20.09
N ASN A 503 7.04 27.36 19.57
CA ASN A 503 6.65 28.68 20.06
C ASN A 503 5.12 28.86 20.03
N GLN A 504 4.57 29.42 21.09
CA GLN A 504 3.13 29.61 21.24
C GLN A 504 2.67 30.88 20.54
N ALA A 505 1.56 30.82 19.81
CA ALA A 505 0.91 31.99 19.21
C ALA A 505 0.10 32.77 20.26
N ARG A 506 0.79 33.41 21.20
CA ARG A 506 0.18 34.09 22.36
C ARG A 506 -0.85 35.14 21.92
N PRO A 507 -2.00 35.28 22.62
CA PRO A 507 -2.36 34.63 23.89
C PRO A 507 -2.81 33.15 23.77
N ASN A 508 -2.96 32.64 22.54
CA ASN A 508 -3.38 31.26 22.29
C ASN A 508 -2.28 30.23 22.62
N ARG A 509 -2.66 28.95 22.61
CA ARG A 509 -1.77 27.81 22.76
C ARG A 509 -1.77 26.95 21.49
N ASN A 510 -0.68 26.25 21.25
CA ASN A 510 -0.51 25.34 20.11
C ASN A 510 -0.08 23.96 20.60
N LEU A 511 -0.73 22.91 20.07
CA LEU A 511 -0.31 21.52 20.19
C LEU A 511 0.26 21.07 18.84
N THR A 512 1.49 20.57 18.85
CA THR A 512 2.15 20.00 17.66
C THR A 512 2.60 18.58 17.98
N PHE A 513 2.27 17.64 17.09
CA PHE A 513 2.68 16.25 17.18
C PHE A 513 2.94 15.67 15.79
N THR A 514 3.69 14.57 15.72
CA THR A 514 3.93 13.81 14.49
C THR A 514 3.24 12.45 14.55
N LYS A 515 2.83 11.95 13.38
CA LYS A 515 2.35 10.58 13.18
C LYS A 515 3.32 9.85 12.25
N LYS A 516 3.57 8.57 12.53
CA LYS A 516 4.31 7.68 11.64
C LYS A 516 3.28 6.89 10.85
N GLU A 517 3.21 7.13 9.56
CA GLU A 517 2.24 6.50 8.65
C GLU A 517 2.99 5.64 7.63
N PRO A 518 2.40 4.51 7.18
CA PRO A 518 2.97 3.72 6.10
C PRO A 518 3.12 4.55 4.82
N ILE A 519 4.06 4.15 3.96
CA ILE A 519 4.32 4.80 2.67
C ILE A 519 3.29 4.37 1.61
N GLY A 520 2.74 3.16 1.73
CA GLY A 520 1.80 2.56 0.77
C GLY A 520 2.43 1.39 0.02
N VAL A 521 2.15 1.27 -1.27
CA VAL A 521 2.69 0.15 -2.07
C VAL A 521 4.21 0.28 -2.24
N CYS A 522 4.92 -0.75 -1.78
CA CYS A 522 6.37 -0.86 -1.87
C CYS A 522 6.78 -1.93 -2.89
N ALA A 523 7.81 -1.63 -3.69
CA ALA A 523 8.49 -2.60 -4.52
C ALA A 523 9.79 -3.04 -3.85
N ILE A 524 10.07 -4.34 -3.81
CA ILE A 524 11.32 -4.87 -3.26
C ILE A 524 11.98 -5.76 -4.29
N VAL A 525 13.24 -5.49 -4.59
CA VAL A 525 14.06 -6.26 -5.54
C VAL A 525 15.27 -6.80 -4.79
N ILE A 526 15.39 -8.12 -4.73
CA ILE A 526 16.40 -8.82 -3.91
C ILE A 526 17.46 -9.53 -4.77
N PRO A 527 18.68 -9.73 -4.24
CA PRO A 527 19.75 -10.48 -4.88
C PRO A 527 19.55 -11.99 -4.70
N TRP A 528 20.50 -12.76 -5.22
CA TRP A 528 20.47 -14.23 -5.30
C TRP A 528 21.35 -14.94 -4.27
N ASN A 529 22.16 -14.22 -3.50
CA ASN A 529 23.19 -14.81 -2.64
C ASN A 529 22.67 -15.36 -1.30
N TYR A 530 21.63 -14.73 -0.75
CA TYR A 530 20.84 -15.26 0.35
C TYR A 530 19.35 -15.02 0.06
N PRO A 531 18.73 -15.77 -0.87
CA PRO A 531 17.40 -15.46 -1.41
C PRO A 531 16.34 -15.22 -0.33
N LEU A 532 16.15 -16.16 0.61
CA LEU A 532 15.14 -16.02 1.66
C LEU A 532 15.53 -14.96 2.71
N MET A 533 16.82 -14.86 3.05
CA MET A 533 17.29 -13.91 4.07
C MET A 533 17.15 -12.46 3.62
N MET A 534 17.50 -12.16 2.37
CA MET A 534 17.35 -10.81 1.82
C MET A 534 15.89 -10.44 1.60
N LEU A 535 15.05 -11.43 1.25
CA LEU A 535 13.59 -11.28 1.28
C LEU A 535 13.13 -10.86 2.67
N ALA A 536 13.53 -11.60 3.72
CA ALA A 536 13.10 -11.35 5.09
C ALA A 536 13.56 -9.98 5.61
N TRP A 537 14.82 -9.61 5.38
CA TRP A 537 15.39 -8.32 5.82
C TRP A 537 14.58 -7.11 5.36
N LYS A 538 14.17 -7.12 4.09
CA LYS A 538 13.43 -6.00 3.50
C LYS A 538 11.93 -6.09 3.75
N THR A 539 11.37 -7.30 3.66
CA THR A 539 9.92 -7.51 3.71
C THR A 539 9.37 -7.37 5.12
N ALA A 540 10.06 -7.90 6.14
CA ALA A 540 9.59 -7.84 7.52
C ALA A 540 9.45 -6.40 8.03
N ALA A 541 10.43 -5.53 7.78
CA ALA A 541 10.36 -4.12 8.13
C ALA A 541 9.25 -3.38 7.34
N CYS A 542 9.16 -3.65 6.04
CA CYS A 542 8.12 -3.09 5.16
C CYS A 542 6.71 -3.40 5.66
N LEU A 543 6.45 -4.67 5.98
CA LEU A 543 5.17 -5.13 6.49
C LEU A 543 4.90 -4.62 7.92
N ALA A 544 5.89 -4.63 8.81
CA ALA A 544 5.72 -4.10 10.17
C ALA A 544 5.30 -2.62 10.18
N ALA A 545 5.86 -1.82 9.26
CA ALA A 545 5.47 -0.43 9.04
C ALA A 545 4.04 -0.26 8.48
N GLY A 546 3.37 -1.32 8.02
CA GLY A 546 2.00 -1.31 7.52
C GLY A 546 1.87 -1.12 6.01
N ASN A 547 2.95 -1.29 5.27
CA ASN A 547 2.92 -1.23 3.81
C ASN A 547 2.44 -2.56 3.22
N THR A 548 2.07 -2.54 1.95
CA THR A 548 1.94 -3.75 1.10
C THR A 548 3.12 -3.85 0.15
N VAL A 549 3.41 -5.04 -0.36
CA VAL A 549 4.65 -5.32 -1.10
C VAL A 549 4.41 -6.07 -2.41
N VAL A 550 5.11 -5.62 -3.45
CA VAL A 550 5.38 -6.41 -4.67
C VAL A 550 6.87 -6.73 -4.69
N LEU A 551 7.20 -8.00 -4.50
CA LEU A 551 8.55 -8.50 -4.38
C LEU A 551 8.99 -9.19 -5.67
N LYS A 552 10.21 -8.89 -6.11
CA LYS A 552 10.88 -9.54 -7.22
C LYS A 552 12.11 -10.28 -6.72
N PRO A 553 12.08 -11.63 -6.67
CA PRO A 553 13.28 -12.41 -6.41
C PRO A 553 14.25 -12.32 -7.59
N ALA A 554 15.53 -12.58 -7.35
CA ALA A 554 16.48 -12.75 -8.43
C ALA A 554 16.06 -13.93 -9.32
N GLN A 555 16.18 -13.78 -10.64
CA GLN A 555 15.67 -14.77 -11.59
C GLN A 555 16.27 -16.17 -11.36
N VAL A 556 17.53 -16.24 -10.94
CA VAL A 556 18.26 -17.50 -10.73
C VAL A 556 17.93 -18.21 -9.41
N THR A 557 17.17 -17.59 -8.49
CA THR A 557 16.84 -18.17 -7.18
C THR A 557 15.41 -17.81 -6.71
N PRO A 558 14.35 -18.28 -7.40
CA PRO A 558 12.98 -17.90 -7.07
C PRO A 558 12.33 -18.77 -5.98
N LEU A 559 12.82 -19.99 -5.71
CA LEU A 559 11.98 -21.05 -5.14
C LEU A 559 11.66 -20.84 -3.66
N THR A 560 12.61 -20.36 -2.85
CA THR A 560 12.31 -20.06 -1.43
C THR A 560 11.41 -18.84 -1.26
N ALA A 561 11.44 -17.88 -2.20
CA ALA A 561 10.47 -16.79 -2.21
C ALA A 561 9.06 -17.31 -2.51
N MET A 562 8.93 -18.26 -3.43
CA MET A 562 7.63 -18.88 -3.73
C MET A 562 7.11 -19.74 -2.58
N LYS A 563 7.99 -20.50 -1.92
CA LYS A 563 7.61 -21.24 -0.70
C LYS A 563 7.21 -20.29 0.43
N PHE A 564 7.90 -19.15 0.58
CA PHE A 564 7.51 -18.11 1.53
C PHE A 564 6.11 -17.54 1.25
N ALA A 565 5.71 -17.36 -0.01
CA ALA A 565 4.35 -16.92 -0.35
C ALA A 565 3.27 -17.91 0.12
N GLU A 566 3.51 -19.23 -0.05
CA GLU A 566 2.61 -20.27 0.47
C GLU A 566 2.46 -20.16 1.99
N LEU A 567 3.58 -20.01 2.71
CA LEU A 567 3.56 -19.86 4.17
C LEU A 567 2.89 -18.56 4.61
N ALA A 568 3.05 -17.47 3.86
CA ALA A 568 2.36 -16.21 4.13
C ALA A 568 0.85 -16.31 3.94
N ALA A 569 0.39 -17.02 2.90
CA ALA A 569 -1.03 -17.32 2.71
C ALA A 569 -1.58 -18.15 3.88
N ARG A 570 -0.89 -19.22 4.28
CA ARG A 570 -1.26 -20.05 5.46
C ARG A 570 -1.19 -19.32 6.80
N ALA A 571 -0.33 -18.29 6.89
CA ALA A 571 -0.29 -17.41 8.05
C ALA A 571 -1.56 -16.54 8.15
N GLY A 572 -2.38 -16.46 7.11
CA GLY A 572 -3.60 -15.65 7.09
C GLY A 572 -3.31 -14.19 6.72
N PHE A 573 -2.26 -13.91 5.95
CA PHE A 573 -2.07 -12.56 5.42
C PHE A 573 -3.22 -12.20 4.47
N PRO A 574 -3.82 -11.00 4.60
CA PRO A 574 -4.86 -10.57 3.67
C PRO A 574 -4.38 -10.63 2.22
N LYS A 575 -5.25 -11.08 1.31
CA LYS A 575 -4.99 -11.17 -0.13
C LYS A 575 -4.44 -9.84 -0.65
N GLY A 576 -3.33 -9.89 -1.40
CA GLY A 576 -2.69 -8.72 -2.02
C GLY A 576 -1.66 -8.00 -1.15
N VAL A 577 -1.56 -8.28 0.16
CA VAL A 577 -0.53 -7.66 1.02
C VAL A 577 0.88 -8.02 0.56
N ILE A 578 1.07 -9.27 0.14
CA ILE A 578 2.33 -9.81 -0.40
C ILE A 578 2.05 -10.32 -1.81
N ASN A 579 2.85 -9.88 -2.77
CA ASN A 579 2.84 -10.38 -4.15
C ASN A 579 4.28 -10.68 -4.56
N ILE A 580 4.52 -11.80 -5.24
CA ILE A 580 5.87 -12.25 -5.62
C ILE A 580 5.92 -12.57 -7.11
N LEU A 581 6.85 -11.92 -7.81
CA LEU A 581 6.98 -11.95 -9.27
C LEU A 581 8.37 -12.44 -9.70
N PRO A 582 8.59 -13.76 -9.80
CA PRO A 582 9.79 -14.28 -10.45
C PRO A 582 9.85 -13.83 -11.92
N GLY A 583 11.06 -13.47 -12.36
CA GLY A 583 11.30 -13.09 -13.76
C GLY A 583 12.45 -12.11 -13.97
N SER A 584 12.53 -11.53 -15.17
CA SER A 584 13.66 -10.70 -15.60
C SER A 584 13.83 -9.42 -14.79
N GLY A 585 15.06 -9.10 -14.39
CA GLY A 585 15.44 -7.84 -13.74
C GLY A 585 15.09 -6.62 -14.59
N ALA A 586 15.44 -6.68 -15.87
CA ALA A 586 15.24 -5.60 -16.83
C ALA A 586 13.76 -5.34 -17.17
N LEU A 587 12.88 -6.33 -16.97
CA LEU A 587 11.45 -6.18 -17.21
C LEU A 587 10.71 -5.84 -15.91
N VAL A 588 10.72 -6.75 -14.93
CA VAL A 588 9.95 -6.61 -13.69
C VAL A 588 10.50 -5.46 -12.84
N GLY A 589 11.83 -5.41 -12.66
CA GLY A 589 12.48 -4.37 -11.87
C GLY A 589 12.31 -2.98 -12.49
N GLN A 590 12.38 -2.89 -13.82
CA GLN A 590 12.12 -1.64 -14.54
C GLN A 590 10.67 -1.19 -14.37
N ARG A 591 9.71 -2.08 -14.63
CA ARG A 591 8.28 -1.75 -14.54
C ARG A 591 7.91 -1.31 -13.12
N LEU A 592 8.43 -1.96 -12.09
CA LEU A 592 8.25 -1.53 -10.70
C LEU A 592 8.87 -0.15 -10.40
N SER A 593 10.04 0.13 -10.99
CA SER A 593 10.70 1.44 -10.86
C SER A 593 9.92 2.56 -11.55
N ASP A 594 9.19 2.25 -12.62
CA ASP A 594 8.42 3.21 -13.41
C ASP A 594 6.96 3.36 -12.95
N HIS A 595 6.41 2.35 -12.25
CA HIS A 595 4.98 2.30 -11.93
C HIS A 595 4.53 3.52 -11.08
N PRO A 596 3.41 4.19 -11.44
CA PRO A 596 2.96 5.41 -10.76
C PRO A 596 2.40 5.17 -9.35
N ASP A 597 1.85 3.99 -9.08
CA ASP A 597 1.31 3.63 -7.77
C ASP A 597 2.33 3.07 -6.78
N VAL A 598 3.54 2.71 -7.23
CA VAL A 598 4.62 2.32 -6.32
C VAL A 598 5.19 3.59 -5.67
N ARG A 599 5.29 3.61 -4.35
CA ARG A 599 5.71 4.80 -3.57
C ARG A 599 7.10 4.67 -2.95
N LYS A 600 7.60 3.45 -2.79
CA LYS A 600 8.98 3.17 -2.37
C LYS A 600 9.54 1.95 -3.08
N LEU A 601 10.82 1.99 -3.42
CA LEU A 601 11.58 0.86 -3.94
C LEU A 601 12.78 0.55 -3.04
N GLY A 602 12.87 -0.68 -2.54
CA GLY A 602 14.04 -1.21 -1.85
C GLY A 602 14.82 -2.15 -2.77
N PHE A 603 16.06 -1.80 -3.10
CA PHE A 603 16.91 -2.59 -3.99
C PHE A 603 18.20 -3.02 -3.27
N THR A 604 18.55 -4.29 -3.44
CA THR A 604 19.91 -4.78 -3.20
C THR A 604 20.43 -5.46 -4.47
N GLY A 605 21.66 -5.12 -4.88
CA GLY A 605 22.30 -5.70 -6.03
C GLY A 605 23.52 -4.89 -6.51
N SER A 606 23.87 -5.01 -7.79
CA SER A 606 25.05 -4.32 -8.31
C SER A 606 24.86 -2.80 -8.42
N THR A 607 25.95 -2.07 -8.29
CA THR A 607 25.99 -0.60 -8.31
C THR A 607 25.35 -0.01 -9.58
N GLU A 608 25.66 -0.57 -10.74
CA GLU A 608 25.16 -0.07 -12.03
C GLU A 608 23.64 -0.22 -12.16
N ILE A 609 23.07 -1.33 -11.68
CA ILE A 609 21.62 -1.51 -11.66
C ILE A 609 20.98 -0.59 -10.61
N GLY A 610 21.62 -0.40 -9.45
CA GLY A 610 21.17 0.53 -8.43
C GLY A 610 21.07 1.98 -8.93
N LYS A 611 22.09 2.46 -9.67
CA LYS A 611 22.08 3.78 -10.32
C LYS A 611 20.91 3.91 -11.30
N HIS A 612 20.68 2.88 -12.10
CA HIS A 612 19.59 2.85 -13.08
C HIS A 612 18.19 2.86 -12.42
N ILE A 613 18.01 2.10 -11.34
CA ILE A 613 16.78 2.09 -10.54
C ILE A 613 16.55 3.47 -9.91
N MET A 614 17.57 4.07 -9.30
CA MET A 614 17.47 5.40 -8.71
C MET A 614 17.06 6.46 -9.74
N LYS A 615 17.66 6.42 -10.93
CA LYS A 615 17.29 7.29 -12.06
C LYS A 615 15.82 7.10 -12.45
N SER A 616 15.37 5.86 -12.60
CA SER A 616 13.98 5.56 -12.99
C SER A 616 12.98 6.01 -11.91
N CYS A 617 13.31 5.83 -10.63
CA CYS A 617 12.51 6.33 -9.51
C CYS A 617 12.38 7.86 -9.53
N ALA A 618 13.47 8.58 -9.84
CA ALA A 618 13.48 10.04 -9.91
C ALA A 618 12.64 10.58 -11.07
N VAL A 619 12.72 9.94 -12.26
CA VAL A 619 12.03 10.40 -13.47
C VAL A 619 10.53 10.08 -13.46
N SER A 620 10.11 8.99 -12.81
CA SER A 620 8.73 8.53 -12.85
C SER A 620 7.77 9.35 -11.96
N ASN A 621 7.86 9.19 -10.64
CA ASN A 621 6.94 9.81 -9.67
C ASN A 621 7.62 10.21 -8.36
N VAL A 622 8.96 10.32 -8.37
CA VAL A 622 9.78 10.69 -7.20
C VAL A 622 9.58 9.72 -6.01
N LYS A 623 9.29 8.44 -6.30
CA LYS A 623 9.19 7.39 -5.28
C LYS A 623 10.47 7.29 -4.47
N LYS A 624 10.34 7.04 -3.16
CA LYS A 624 11.49 6.87 -2.25
C LYS A 624 12.31 5.65 -2.70
N VAL A 625 13.63 5.71 -2.56
CA VAL A 625 14.51 4.59 -2.88
C VAL A 625 15.47 4.31 -1.73
N SER A 626 15.78 3.05 -1.49
CA SER A 626 16.91 2.62 -0.64
C SER A 626 17.74 1.62 -1.42
N LEU A 627 19.05 1.80 -1.39
CA LEU A 627 20.02 1.06 -2.19
C LEU A 627 21.06 0.45 -1.26
N GLU A 628 21.21 -0.86 -1.29
CA GLU A 628 22.39 -1.52 -0.74
C GLU A 628 23.13 -2.18 -1.89
N LEU A 629 24.33 -1.67 -2.15
CA LEU A 629 25.12 -1.95 -3.35
C LEU A 629 26.46 -2.52 -2.90
N GLY A 630 27.14 -3.19 -3.84
CA GLY A 630 28.35 -3.99 -3.61
C GLY A 630 29.44 -3.38 -2.71
N GLY A 631 30.38 -4.23 -2.31
CA GLY A 631 31.43 -3.89 -1.36
C GLY A 631 32.83 -4.27 -1.82
N LYS A 632 33.82 -3.49 -1.39
CA LYS A 632 35.24 -3.89 -1.37
C LYS A 632 35.81 -3.76 0.04
N SER A 633 35.10 -4.40 0.98
CA SER A 633 35.27 -4.22 2.43
C SER A 633 36.70 -4.56 2.88
N PRO A 634 37.42 -3.62 3.53
CA PRO A 634 38.76 -3.87 4.03
C PRO A 634 38.73 -4.56 5.40
N LEU A 635 39.62 -5.52 5.60
CA LEU A 635 39.91 -6.14 6.88
C LEU A 635 41.37 -5.90 7.27
N ILE A 636 41.62 -5.14 8.33
CA ILE A 636 42.98 -4.80 8.81
C ILE A 636 43.37 -5.73 9.96
N ILE A 637 44.51 -6.41 9.85
CA ILE A 637 45.01 -7.37 10.84
C ILE A 637 46.38 -6.90 11.35
N PHE A 638 46.40 -6.42 12.59
CA PHE A 638 47.61 -5.96 13.27
C PHE A 638 48.39 -7.13 13.89
N SER A 639 49.70 -6.96 14.07
CA SER A 639 50.61 -7.97 14.62
C SER A 639 50.32 -8.36 16.06
N ASP A 640 49.65 -7.48 16.81
CA ASP A 640 49.26 -7.72 18.22
C ASP A 640 47.92 -8.45 18.37
N CYS A 641 47.29 -8.85 17.27
CA CYS A 641 46.04 -9.59 17.30
C CYS A 641 46.22 -11.00 17.90
N ASP A 642 45.09 -11.63 18.19
CA ASP A 642 45.07 -13.07 18.42
C ASP A 642 45.15 -13.80 17.07
N MET A 643 46.34 -14.30 16.72
CA MET A 643 46.60 -14.93 15.42
C MET A 643 45.63 -16.09 15.11
N ASP A 644 45.31 -16.93 16.09
CA ASP A 644 44.42 -18.09 15.89
C ASP A 644 42.99 -17.65 15.57
N LYS A 645 42.53 -16.57 16.21
CA LYS A 645 41.23 -15.98 15.91
C LYS A 645 41.26 -15.21 14.59
N ALA A 646 42.33 -14.47 14.31
CA ALA A 646 42.47 -13.70 13.08
C ALA A 646 42.45 -14.61 11.84
N VAL A 647 43.16 -15.74 11.86
CA VAL A 647 43.11 -16.73 10.77
C VAL A 647 41.69 -17.28 10.60
N ARG A 648 41.06 -17.78 11.68
CA ARG A 648 39.70 -18.34 11.62
C ARG A 648 38.67 -17.33 11.12
N MET A 649 38.72 -16.11 11.63
CA MET A 649 37.78 -15.07 11.24
C MET A 649 38.08 -14.47 9.87
N GLY A 650 39.34 -14.41 9.45
CA GLY A 650 39.71 -14.00 8.10
C GLY A 650 39.24 -15.00 7.04
N LEU A 651 39.33 -16.32 7.34
CA LEU A 651 38.71 -17.37 6.52
C LEU A 651 37.20 -17.16 6.43
N SER A 652 36.51 -16.97 7.57
CA SER A 652 35.07 -16.69 7.59
C SER A 652 34.73 -15.43 6.79
N ALA A 653 35.50 -14.36 6.95
CA ALA A 653 35.27 -13.07 6.30
C ALA A 653 35.26 -13.15 4.76
N VAL A 654 35.94 -14.14 4.18
CA VAL A 654 36.03 -14.33 2.72
C VAL A 654 35.20 -15.51 2.23
N PHE A 655 35.29 -16.66 2.90
CA PHE A 655 34.78 -17.93 2.37
C PHE A 655 33.39 -18.28 2.88
N PHE A 656 32.84 -17.55 3.85
CA PHE A 656 31.46 -17.76 4.33
C PHE A 656 30.45 -17.61 3.18
N ASN A 657 29.49 -18.53 3.12
CA ASN A 657 28.55 -18.65 2.00
C ASN A 657 29.25 -18.62 0.64
N LYS A 658 30.40 -19.32 0.55
CA LYS A 658 31.24 -19.42 -0.65
C LYS A 658 31.60 -18.08 -1.29
N GLY A 659 31.72 -17.03 -0.47
CA GLY A 659 32.13 -15.67 -0.84
C GLY A 659 31.07 -14.81 -1.53
N GLU A 660 29.88 -15.36 -1.77
CA GLU A 660 28.74 -14.59 -2.27
C GLU A 660 28.05 -13.89 -1.10
N ASN A 661 28.70 -12.85 -0.63
CA ASN A 661 28.34 -12.13 0.58
C ASN A 661 28.74 -10.66 0.42
N CYS A 662 27.76 -9.75 0.48
CA CYS A 662 28.00 -8.33 0.24
C CYS A 662 29.01 -7.73 1.25
N ILE A 663 29.06 -8.25 2.47
CA ILE A 663 30.02 -7.77 3.48
C ILE A 663 31.36 -8.49 3.46
N ALA A 664 31.59 -9.43 2.54
CA ALA A 664 32.83 -10.19 2.46
C ALA A 664 34.05 -9.26 2.46
N ALA A 665 35.11 -9.67 3.16
CA ALA A 665 36.36 -8.92 3.20
C ALA A 665 37.08 -9.02 1.85
N GLY A 666 36.74 -8.13 0.93
CA GLY A 666 37.32 -8.09 -0.41
C GLY A 666 38.79 -7.69 -0.47
N ARG A 667 39.35 -7.18 0.65
CA ARG A 667 40.80 -6.96 0.85
C ARG A 667 41.18 -7.24 2.30
N LEU A 668 42.27 -7.96 2.50
CA LEU A 668 42.91 -8.15 3.79
C LEU A 668 44.24 -7.40 3.80
N PHE A 669 44.40 -6.46 4.74
CA PHE A 669 45.66 -5.80 5.01
C PHE A 669 46.28 -6.44 6.24
N VAL A 670 47.42 -7.13 6.07
CA VAL A 670 48.09 -7.85 7.15
C VAL A 670 49.43 -7.20 7.43
N GLU A 671 49.71 -6.93 8.70
CA GLU A 671 50.94 -6.25 9.11
C GLU A 671 52.17 -7.08 8.73
N GLU A 672 53.21 -6.43 8.20
CA GLU A 672 54.36 -7.10 7.56
C GLU A 672 55.01 -8.18 8.42
N ASN A 673 55.13 -7.94 9.74
CA ASN A 673 55.77 -8.85 10.69
C ASN A 673 55.03 -10.17 10.90
N ILE A 674 53.73 -10.24 10.60
CA ILE A 674 52.92 -11.45 10.77
C ILE A 674 52.38 -12.02 9.45
N HIS A 675 52.56 -11.31 8.33
CA HIS A 675 51.97 -11.65 7.04
C HIS A 675 52.29 -13.08 6.60
N ASP A 676 53.57 -13.45 6.50
CA ASP A 676 53.95 -14.74 5.90
C ASP A 676 53.48 -15.91 6.78
N GLN A 677 53.50 -15.74 8.10
CA GLN A 677 52.93 -16.71 9.06
C GLN A 677 51.41 -16.82 8.89
N TYR A 678 50.72 -15.69 8.76
CA TYR A 678 49.27 -15.66 8.56
C TYR A 678 48.89 -16.39 7.25
N VAL A 679 49.54 -16.06 6.13
CA VAL A 679 49.32 -16.71 4.82
C VAL A 679 49.52 -18.21 4.91
N LYS A 680 50.62 -18.66 5.51
CA LYS A 680 50.91 -20.09 5.69
C LYS A 680 49.76 -20.81 6.41
N ARG A 681 49.29 -20.24 7.51
CA ARG A 681 48.21 -20.83 8.31
C ARG A 681 46.86 -20.81 7.60
N VAL A 682 46.55 -19.74 6.87
CA VAL A 682 45.35 -19.68 6.02
C VAL A 682 45.37 -20.80 4.98
N VAL A 683 46.50 -21.01 4.30
CA VAL A 683 46.65 -22.10 3.31
C VAL A 683 46.46 -23.47 3.95
N GLU A 684 46.99 -23.68 5.15
CA GLU A 684 46.81 -24.93 5.90
C GLU A 684 45.35 -25.21 6.25
N GLU A 685 44.57 -24.19 6.62
CA GLU A 685 43.14 -24.33 6.90
C GLU A 685 42.30 -24.48 5.62
N VAL A 686 42.61 -23.74 4.54
CA VAL A 686 41.88 -23.87 3.26
C VAL A 686 41.98 -25.29 2.71
N LYS A 687 43.13 -25.96 2.86
CA LYS A 687 43.31 -27.36 2.46
C LYS A 687 42.41 -28.36 3.22
N LYS A 688 41.87 -27.96 4.38
CA LYS A 688 40.95 -28.80 5.18
C LYS A 688 39.49 -28.63 4.77
N MET A 689 39.15 -27.57 4.01
CA MET A 689 37.77 -27.30 3.63
C MET A 689 37.24 -28.39 2.70
N LYS A 690 36.12 -29.02 3.07
CA LYS A 690 35.47 -30.02 2.22
C LYS A 690 34.57 -29.34 1.18
N ILE A 691 34.95 -29.46 -0.09
CA ILE A 691 34.15 -29.02 -1.23
C ILE A 691 33.19 -30.14 -1.65
N GLY A 692 31.88 -29.89 -1.66
CA GLY A 692 30.92 -30.98 -1.78
C GLY A 692 29.50 -30.59 -2.13
N ASP A 693 28.67 -31.61 -2.25
CA ASP A 693 27.22 -31.45 -2.33
C ASP A 693 26.74 -30.64 -1.11
N PRO A 694 25.98 -29.55 -1.29
CA PRO A 694 25.44 -28.75 -0.19
C PRO A 694 24.61 -29.54 0.83
N LEU A 695 24.02 -30.68 0.42
CA LEU A 695 23.22 -31.53 1.30
C LEU A 695 24.07 -32.53 2.11
N ASP A 696 25.33 -32.77 1.74
CA ASP A 696 26.25 -33.55 2.58
C ASP A 696 26.62 -32.74 3.83
N ARG A 697 26.31 -33.28 5.02
CA ARG A 697 26.51 -32.61 6.32
C ARG A 697 27.97 -32.29 6.64
N SER A 698 28.91 -32.93 5.96
CA SER A 698 30.35 -32.67 6.12
C SER A 698 30.91 -31.66 5.13
N THR A 699 30.11 -31.14 4.19
CA THR A 699 30.53 -30.09 3.25
C THR A 699 30.68 -28.76 3.98
N ASP A 700 31.82 -28.09 3.76
CA ASP A 700 32.08 -26.73 4.23
C ASP A 700 31.86 -25.68 3.13
N HIS A 701 32.09 -26.08 1.87
CA HIS A 701 32.10 -25.18 0.71
C HIS A 701 31.28 -25.74 -0.46
N GLY A 702 30.15 -25.10 -0.73
CA GLY A 702 29.22 -25.45 -1.82
C GLY A 702 29.62 -24.87 -3.19
N PRO A 703 28.80 -25.10 -4.22
CA PRO A 703 28.99 -24.51 -5.54
C PRO A 703 28.69 -23.00 -5.51
N GLN A 704 29.18 -22.29 -6.52
CA GLN A 704 28.72 -20.93 -6.80
C GLN A 704 27.30 -20.98 -7.36
N ASN A 705 26.54 -19.91 -7.16
CA ASN A 705 25.09 -19.87 -7.38
C ASN A 705 24.65 -20.19 -8.82
N HIS A 706 25.36 -19.69 -9.82
CA HIS A 706 25.00 -19.92 -11.23
C HIS A 706 26.21 -19.78 -12.16
N LYS A 707 26.10 -20.38 -13.35
CA LYS A 707 27.21 -20.49 -14.30
C LYS A 707 27.86 -19.15 -14.69
N ALA A 708 27.06 -18.13 -14.98
CA ALA A 708 27.59 -16.82 -15.36
C ALA A 708 28.42 -16.17 -14.25
N HIS A 709 28.10 -16.42 -12.98
CA HIS A 709 28.90 -15.94 -11.84
C HIS A 709 30.22 -16.70 -11.73
N LEU A 710 30.20 -18.03 -11.87
CA LEU A 710 31.42 -18.85 -11.91
C LEU A 710 32.38 -18.38 -13.00
N ASP A 711 31.86 -18.12 -14.21
CA ASP A 711 32.69 -17.69 -15.34
C ASP A 711 33.37 -16.33 -15.07
N LYS A 712 32.66 -15.40 -14.42
CA LYS A 712 33.24 -14.13 -13.94
C LYS A 712 34.34 -14.35 -12.92
N LEU A 713 34.21 -15.30 -11.99
CA LEU A 713 35.25 -15.58 -11.00
C LEU A 713 36.53 -16.14 -11.63
N VAL A 714 36.37 -17.00 -12.64
CA VAL A 714 37.52 -17.50 -13.43
C VAL A 714 38.22 -16.34 -14.13
N GLU A 715 37.49 -15.45 -14.79
CA GLU A 715 38.06 -14.26 -15.45
C GLU A 715 38.72 -13.29 -14.46
N TYR A 716 38.10 -13.08 -13.30
CA TYR A 716 38.61 -12.25 -12.21
C TYR A 716 39.99 -12.74 -11.74
N CYS A 717 40.13 -14.04 -11.49
CA CYS A 717 41.40 -14.64 -11.08
C CYS A 717 42.46 -14.61 -12.19
N GLN A 718 42.07 -14.84 -13.45
CA GLN A 718 42.98 -14.71 -14.59
C GLN A 718 43.54 -13.29 -14.72
N THR A 719 42.69 -12.28 -14.49
CA THR A 719 43.09 -10.86 -14.50
C THR A 719 44.05 -10.55 -13.36
N GLY A 720 43.77 -11.04 -12.14
CA GLY A 720 44.68 -10.89 -10.99
C GLY A 720 46.09 -11.43 -11.25
N VAL A 721 46.21 -12.63 -11.84
CA VAL A 721 47.51 -13.20 -12.23
C VAL A 721 48.17 -12.35 -13.33
N ARG A 722 47.41 -11.92 -14.34
CA ARG A 722 47.91 -11.11 -15.46
C ARG A 722 48.50 -9.78 -15.01
N GLU A 723 47.93 -9.17 -13.98
CA GLU A 723 48.38 -7.90 -13.41
C GLU A 723 49.50 -8.05 -12.38
N GLY A 724 49.96 -9.27 -12.12
CA GLY A 724 51.16 -9.54 -11.33
C GLY A 724 50.91 -9.88 -9.86
N ALA A 725 49.67 -10.14 -9.44
CA ALA A 725 49.42 -10.70 -8.12
C ALA A 725 49.86 -12.17 -8.05
N THR A 726 50.36 -12.61 -6.89
CA THR A 726 50.79 -14.00 -6.68
C THR A 726 49.61 -14.88 -6.31
N LEU A 727 49.25 -15.83 -7.17
CA LEU A 727 48.23 -16.84 -6.86
C LEU A 727 48.84 -17.96 -6.00
N VAL A 728 48.51 -17.98 -4.71
CA VAL A 728 49.04 -18.96 -3.74
C VAL A 728 48.35 -20.32 -3.87
N CYS A 729 47.02 -20.31 -4.01
CA CYS A 729 46.21 -21.50 -4.29
C CYS A 729 44.85 -21.12 -4.92
N GLY A 730 44.19 -22.10 -5.54
CA GLY A 730 42.86 -21.95 -6.14
C GLY A 730 42.89 -21.27 -7.52
N GLY A 731 41.89 -20.43 -7.76
CA GLY A 731 41.76 -19.58 -8.94
C GLY A 731 41.06 -20.25 -10.13
N LYS A 732 40.47 -21.42 -9.93
CA LYS A 732 39.89 -22.24 -11.00
C LYS A 732 38.56 -22.87 -10.59
N GLN A 733 37.80 -23.28 -11.60
CA GLN A 733 36.66 -24.18 -11.41
C GLN A 733 37.16 -25.54 -10.92
N VAL A 734 36.48 -26.11 -9.92
CA VAL A 734 36.76 -27.47 -9.44
C VAL A 734 36.34 -28.47 -10.51
N SER A 735 37.19 -29.44 -10.82
CA SER A 735 36.94 -30.46 -11.85
C SER A 735 35.88 -31.50 -11.42
N ARG A 736 34.62 -31.08 -11.33
CA ARG A 736 33.43 -31.88 -10.99
C ARG A 736 32.17 -31.29 -11.65
N PRO A 737 31.04 -32.01 -11.70
CA PRO A 737 29.77 -31.43 -12.13
C PRO A 737 29.36 -30.22 -11.31
N GLY A 738 28.52 -29.36 -11.90
CA GLY A 738 28.06 -28.13 -11.28
C GLY A 738 29.06 -26.98 -11.33
N PHE A 739 28.78 -25.94 -10.54
CA PHE A 739 29.42 -24.64 -10.64
C PHE A 739 30.37 -24.36 -9.48
N PHE A 740 31.23 -25.32 -9.13
CA PHE A 740 32.15 -25.22 -8.00
C PHE A 740 33.40 -24.38 -8.34
N PHE A 741 33.76 -23.45 -7.45
CA PHE A 741 34.98 -22.66 -7.56
C PHE A 741 35.90 -22.94 -6.36
N GLU A 742 37.20 -23.08 -6.62
CA GLU A 742 38.21 -23.35 -5.58
C GLU A 742 38.34 -22.14 -4.63
N PRO A 743 38.39 -22.34 -3.29
CA PRO A 743 38.81 -21.29 -2.39
C PRO A 743 40.20 -20.77 -2.78
N THR A 744 40.27 -19.47 -3.02
CA THR A 744 41.40 -18.83 -3.72
C THR A 744 42.12 -17.85 -2.81
N ILE A 745 43.45 -17.80 -2.91
CA ILE A 745 44.28 -16.87 -2.15
C ILE A 745 45.26 -16.16 -3.09
N PHE A 746 45.22 -14.83 -3.10
CA PHE A 746 46.20 -13.95 -3.73
C PHE A 746 47.02 -13.21 -2.68
N THR A 747 48.34 -13.14 -2.89
CA THR A 747 49.27 -12.29 -2.15
C THR A 747 49.95 -11.30 -3.09
N ASP A 748 50.78 -10.41 -2.53
CA ASP A 748 51.53 -9.40 -3.27
C ASP A 748 50.62 -8.44 -4.06
N VAL A 749 49.39 -8.27 -3.58
CA VAL A 749 48.38 -7.41 -4.21
C VAL A 749 48.71 -5.96 -3.94
N GLN A 750 48.84 -5.19 -5.02
CA GLN A 750 49.08 -3.75 -4.97
C GLN A 750 47.78 -2.99 -5.18
N ASP A 751 47.67 -1.80 -4.59
CA ASP A 751 46.41 -1.05 -4.52
C ASP A 751 45.83 -0.63 -5.89
N HIS A 752 46.66 -0.59 -6.94
CA HIS A 752 46.24 -0.24 -8.32
C HIS A 752 45.66 -1.42 -9.11
N MET A 753 45.87 -2.65 -8.65
CA MET A 753 45.41 -3.84 -9.36
C MET A 753 43.88 -3.90 -9.38
N PHE A 754 43.31 -4.39 -10.48
CA PHE A 754 41.89 -4.64 -10.67
C PHE A 754 41.29 -5.41 -9.49
N ILE A 755 41.96 -6.47 -9.05
CA ILE A 755 41.48 -7.29 -7.93
C ILE A 755 41.53 -6.59 -6.57
N ALA A 756 42.24 -5.45 -6.43
CA ALA A 756 42.21 -4.61 -5.23
C ALA A 756 41.02 -3.63 -5.24
N ILE A 757 40.40 -3.39 -6.40
CA ILE A 757 39.37 -2.38 -6.61
C ILE A 757 37.98 -3.03 -6.77
N GLU A 758 37.89 -4.02 -7.66
CA GLU A 758 36.61 -4.63 -8.04
C GLU A 758 36.15 -5.71 -7.06
N GLU A 759 34.83 -5.83 -6.89
CA GLU A 759 34.21 -6.88 -6.09
C GLU A 759 34.24 -8.22 -6.85
N SER A 760 34.77 -9.28 -6.22
CA SER A 760 34.74 -10.63 -6.81
C SER A 760 33.38 -11.30 -6.59
N PHE A 761 32.80 -11.11 -5.40
CA PHE A 761 31.60 -11.78 -4.92
C PHE A 761 31.71 -13.32 -4.93
N GLY A 762 32.93 -13.83 -4.73
CA GLY A 762 33.23 -15.26 -4.64
C GLY A 762 34.37 -15.52 -3.66
N PRO A 763 34.81 -16.78 -3.50
CA PRO A 763 35.68 -17.20 -2.41
C PRO A 763 37.16 -16.88 -2.76
N VAL A 764 37.49 -15.59 -2.83
CA VAL A 764 38.81 -15.08 -3.26
C VAL A 764 39.38 -14.15 -2.19
N MET A 765 40.37 -14.63 -1.44
CA MET A 765 41.08 -13.85 -0.42
C MET A 765 42.22 -13.06 -1.06
N ILE A 766 42.23 -11.74 -0.84
CA ILE A 766 43.12 -10.80 -1.52
C ILE A 766 43.95 -10.09 -0.45
N LEU A 767 45.23 -10.44 -0.36
CA LEU A 767 46.12 -10.01 0.73
C LEU A 767 47.15 -8.99 0.27
N SER A 768 47.24 -7.90 1.04
CA SER A 768 48.26 -6.87 0.90
C SER A 768 49.00 -6.69 2.23
N LYS A 769 50.32 -6.45 2.15
CA LYS A 769 51.13 -6.06 3.31
C LYS A 769 50.91 -4.57 3.65
N PHE A 770 51.06 -4.22 4.92
CA PHE A 770 51.27 -2.83 5.35
C PHE A 770 52.40 -2.77 6.39
N LYS A 771 53.06 -1.61 6.46
CA LYS A 771 54.26 -1.41 7.28
C LYS A 771 53.95 -1.45 8.77
N SER A 772 54.86 -2.01 9.55
CA SER A 772 54.64 -2.10 10.99
C SER A 772 54.55 -0.74 11.67
N GLY A 773 53.52 -0.58 12.51
CA GLY A 773 53.24 0.67 13.22
C GLY A 773 52.60 1.80 12.39
N ASP A 774 52.42 1.65 11.08
CA ASP A 774 51.87 2.72 10.21
C ASP A 774 50.34 2.61 10.07
N VAL A 775 49.63 2.98 11.14
CA VAL A 775 48.16 2.88 11.22
C VAL A 775 47.46 3.81 10.20
N ASP A 776 47.98 5.02 9.98
CA ASP A 776 47.35 5.99 9.09
C ASP A 776 47.55 5.64 7.61
N GLU A 777 48.68 5.02 7.24
CA GLU A 777 48.89 4.53 5.87
C GLU A 777 47.90 3.44 5.50
N VAL A 778 47.74 2.43 6.36
CA VAL A 778 46.80 1.34 6.07
C VAL A 778 45.35 1.83 6.06
N LEU A 779 45.01 2.81 6.90
CA LEU A 779 43.70 3.47 6.87
C LEU A 779 43.44 4.21 5.56
N ARG A 780 44.43 4.95 5.03
CA ARG A 780 44.29 5.62 3.72
C ARG A 780 44.01 4.61 2.61
N ARG A 781 44.72 3.49 2.60
CA ARG A 781 44.57 2.42 1.59
C ARG A 781 43.25 1.67 1.74
N ALA A 782 42.87 1.34 2.97
CA ALA A 782 41.58 0.72 3.29
C ALA A 782 40.40 1.61 2.85
N ASN A 783 40.52 2.92 2.98
CA ASN A 783 39.50 3.89 2.57
C ASN A 783 39.56 4.29 1.10
N ALA A 784 40.65 3.98 0.38
CA ALA A 784 40.83 4.20 -1.05
C ALA A 784 40.02 3.18 -1.86
N THR A 785 38.71 3.38 -1.82
CA THR A 785 37.69 2.67 -2.59
C THR A 785 36.44 3.55 -2.65
N GLU A 786 35.69 3.45 -3.74
CA GLU A 786 34.39 4.10 -3.91
C GLU A 786 33.30 3.42 -3.05
N TYR A 787 33.56 2.21 -2.57
CA TYR A 787 32.66 1.46 -1.71
C TYR A 787 32.80 1.84 -0.23
N GLY A 788 31.80 1.48 0.57
CA GLY A 788 31.74 1.79 1.99
C GLY A 788 30.72 0.94 2.75
N LEU A 789 30.62 -0.36 2.44
CA LEU A 789 29.60 -1.23 3.00
C LEU A 789 29.97 -1.74 4.40
N ALA A 790 31.03 -2.55 4.50
CA ALA A 790 31.55 -3.08 5.75
C ALA A 790 33.07 -2.91 5.83
N SER A 791 33.62 -3.20 7.01
CA SER A 791 35.06 -3.26 7.27
C SER A 791 35.32 -4.03 8.56
N GLY A 792 36.58 -4.34 8.85
CA GLY A 792 36.95 -4.88 10.15
C GLY A 792 38.39 -4.62 10.56
N VAL A 793 38.65 -4.81 11.85
CA VAL A 793 39.98 -4.67 12.45
C VAL A 793 40.23 -5.76 13.50
N PHE A 794 41.39 -6.41 13.42
CA PHE A 794 41.89 -7.36 14.41
C PHE A 794 43.11 -6.78 15.12
N THR A 795 42.97 -6.52 16.43
CA THR A 795 44.02 -6.00 17.30
C THR A 795 43.62 -6.19 18.78
N ARG A 796 44.60 -6.40 19.67
CA ARG A 796 44.35 -6.44 21.12
C ARG A 796 44.42 -5.06 21.77
N ASP A 797 45.04 -4.09 21.10
CA ASP A 797 45.12 -2.71 21.57
C ASP A 797 43.78 -1.99 21.36
N ILE A 798 43.14 -1.62 22.47
CA ILE A 798 41.88 -0.90 22.50
C ILE A 798 41.97 0.47 21.81
N SER A 799 43.12 1.14 21.91
CA SER A 799 43.33 2.47 21.30
C SER A 799 43.31 2.35 19.78
N LYS A 800 44.04 1.37 19.24
CA LYS A 800 44.01 1.06 17.80
C LYS A 800 42.63 0.61 17.35
N ALA A 801 41.96 -0.26 18.10
CA ALA A 801 40.61 -0.73 17.75
C ALA A 801 39.62 0.43 17.61
N LEU A 802 39.56 1.31 18.61
CA LEU A 802 38.65 2.46 18.60
C LEU A 802 39.02 3.46 17.50
N TYR A 803 40.31 3.84 17.41
CA TYR A 803 40.78 4.80 16.41
C TYR A 803 40.52 4.32 14.99
N VAL A 804 40.89 3.07 14.67
CA VAL A 804 40.66 2.50 13.34
C VAL A 804 39.16 2.42 13.03
N SER A 805 38.33 2.07 14.01
CA SER A 805 36.87 2.02 13.80
C SER A 805 36.23 3.38 13.53
N GLU A 806 36.77 4.46 14.11
CA GLU A 806 36.32 5.82 13.83
C GLU A 806 36.75 6.28 12.43
N LYS A 807 37.93 5.86 11.97
CA LYS A 807 38.53 6.31 10.71
C LYS A 807 38.13 5.51 9.48
N LEU A 808 37.54 4.32 9.63
CA LEU A 808 37.06 3.53 8.50
C LEU A 808 35.76 4.10 7.94
N ASN A 809 35.76 4.41 6.65
CA ASN A 809 34.60 4.95 5.94
C ASN A 809 33.69 3.82 5.46
N ALA A 810 33.05 3.11 6.40
CA ALA A 810 32.14 2.01 6.11
C ALA A 810 30.89 2.05 7.02
N GLY A 811 29.77 1.53 6.52
CA GLY A 811 28.51 1.46 7.26
C GLY A 811 28.54 0.56 8.49
N THR A 812 29.41 -0.44 8.50
CA THR A 812 29.65 -1.37 9.62
C THR A 812 31.16 -1.58 9.82
N VAL A 813 31.62 -1.55 11.06
CA VAL A 813 32.99 -1.93 11.44
C VAL A 813 32.95 -3.07 12.44
N PHE A 814 33.57 -4.21 12.09
CA PHE A 814 33.73 -5.34 13.00
C PHE A 814 35.08 -5.26 13.73
N VAL A 815 35.07 -5.38 15.06
CA VAL A 815 36.29 -5.39 15.89
C VAL A 815 36.49 -6.78 16.47
N ASN A 816 37.61 -7.44 16.13
CA ASN A 816 37.96 -8.79 16.56
C ASN A 816 36.90 -9.88 16.26
N THR A 817 36.06 -9.61 15.26
CA THR A 817 35.07 -10.52 14.69
C THR A 817 34.81 -10.10 13.24
N TYR A 818 33.96 -10.82 12.53
CA TYR A 818 33.54 -10.52 11.16
C TYR A 818 32.26 -11.30 10.85
N ASN A 819 31.48 -10.86 9.86
CA ASN A 819 30.17 -11.43 9.50
C ASN A 819 29.14 -11.46 10.65
N LYS A 820 29.38 -10.73 11.75
CA LYS A 820 28.49 -10.71 12.89
C LYS A 820 27.39 -9.67 12.71
N THR A 821 26.46 -9.96 11.80
CA THR A 821 25.20 -9.22 11.70
C THR A 821 24.24 -9.64 12.81
N ASP A 822 23.23 -8.82 13.03
CA ASP A 822 22.16 -9.07 13.98
C ASP A 822 20.91 -8.33 13.54
N VAL A 823 19.73 -8.92 13.74
CA VAL A 823 18.45 -8.31 13.32
C VAL A 823 18.17 -6.97 14.01
N ALA A 824 18.81 -6.71 15.16
CA ALA A 824 18.71 -5.46 15.89
C ALA A 824 19.81 -4.43 15.54
N ALA A 825 20.78 -4.78 14.70
CA ALA A 825 21.87 -3.89 14.30
C ALA A 825 21.65 -3.38 12.86
N PRO A 826 21.59 -2.05 12.64
CA PRO A 826 21.28 -1.52 11.31
C PRO A 826 22.40 -1.82 10.32
N PHE A 827 22.03 -2.21 9.11
CA PHE A 827 22.98 -2.58 8.05
C PHE A 827 22.72 -1.77 6.78
N GLY A 828 23.78 -1.22 6.19
CA GLY A 828 23.73 -0.51 4.90
C GLY A 828 24.96 0.37 4.68
N GLY A 829 25.27 0.69 3.43
CA GLY A 829 26.54 1.29 3.06
C GLY A 829 26.65 2.81 3.16
N PHE A 830 27.87 3.28 2.90
CA PHE A 830 28.23 4.66 2.56
C PHE A 830 28.74 4.73 1.11
N LYS A 831 28.95 5.95 0.61
CA LYS A 831 29.52 6.21 -0.73
C LYS A 831 28.73 5.47 -1.85
N GLN A 832 29.41 4.77 -2.76
CA GLN A 832 28.76 4.03 -3.85
C GLN A 832 28.16 2.68 -3.41
N SER A 833 28.35 2.25 -2.15
CA SER A 833 27.62 1.10 -1.60
C SER A 833 26.16 1.43 -1.26
N GLY A 834 25.69 2.64 -1.58
CA GLY A 834 24.31 3.05 -1.48
C GLY A 834 23.97 3.76 -0.15
N PHE A 835 22.68 3.73 0.20
CA PHE A 835 22.10 4.43 1.34
C PHE A 835 20.75 3.84 1.76
N GLY A 836 20.36 4.12 3.00
CA GLY A 836 19.28 3.43 3.68
C GLY A 836 19.82 2.29 4.54
N LYS A 837 18.98 1.75 5.42
CA LYS A 837 19.35 0.64 6.29
C LYS A 837 18.30 -0.46 6.19
N ASP A 838 18.76 -1.69 6.09
CA ASP A 838 17.99 -2.87 6.44
C ASP A 838 18.28 -3.23 7.91
N LEU A 839 17.42 -4.06 8.51
CA LEU A 839 17.49 -4.45 9.93
C LEU A 839 17.31 -3.29 10.91
N ALA A 840 17.15 -3.63 12.19
CA ALA A 840 16.97 -2.71 13.31
C ALA A 840 15.79 -1.74 13.15
N LEU A 841 15.63 -0.81 14.12
CA LEU A 841 14.62 0.26 14.02
C LEU A 841 14.88 1.20 12.83
N GLY A 842 16.14 1.33 12.38
CA GLY A 842 16.52 2.26 11.31
C GLY A 842 15.93 1.94 9.93
N SER A 843 15.33 0.76 9.75
CA SER A 843 14.68 0.33 8.50
C SER A 843 13.17 0.61 8.45
N VAL A 844 12.56 0.97 9.58
CA VAL A 844 11.11 1.23 9.76
C VAL A 844 10.85 2.73 9.82
#